data_AF-A0A524E1S9-F1
#
_entry.id   AF-A0A524E1S9-F1
#
_cell.length_a   1.000
_cell.length_b   1.000
_cell.length_c   1.000
_cell.angle_alpha   90.00
_cell.angle_beta   90.00
_cell.angle_gamma   90.00
#
_symmetry.space_group_name_H-M   'P 1'
#
loop_
_entity.id
_entity.type
_entity.pdbx_description
1 polymer ?
#
loop_
_entity_poly.entity_id
_entity_poly.type
_entity_poly.pdbx_seq_one_letter_code
_entity_poly.pdbx_strand_id
1 'polypeptide(L)'
;MKHTHLALLVAFGMLMILPMMAATPTTHDVDVTPLLDDDFMRLNRGQSEIAGEQDQAEWWNSSFIYRRYLNFTEPDVSDRTNVPVHLYLTFTSGHCYRDSIRVEYYNNPGWTNLPFQSWNTTYDGAFVLSTTVSFMVNVSRDSTEKNYYLYYAKEDVGSVSYPDFYPFIYKSFTVTLINIASYYDNNNYDIEMWDTADQEWDDPRNVDPIWSGGTMTPDNTPNGTLNRLETVRYEPNSASANYWWGYYAVYSNYPVAVSMGRGDEGLSNSAINDWFPAVGRIGTGTDLEFVLGGVEGFENDNEGKYWLQAQEDNTEVNVWTAGDEADTGWLFHNGSSVTFPAMLDAGEYISKRDVLYTTYLFGNATKPISARFGDSDASYARDIWGFYPSVDGKLAGEEFYTIDMGNSNDVTRITNLGDNTVEVSVYRNSGSGFSLVTTTNIAANSSYSVSRGSASSGDQEDILHIVGESGAKLMVEGIYRESSPGDAGDWIPATTGERFGSSLKVWGYNSFKFMIVAPEAAEVQITGTNSGTLQIPAGGVGTFRPLSSSSSLYHIESNASIGVVVVGKFETSGAYRPTGDTGYGWMVPTYSNDGDANALVMTISDEIHLFEFDITVEDLDGLPVEGATVTLYNASDGNL
;
A
#
# COMPACT_ATOMS: atom_id res chain seq x y z
N MET A 1 -46.64 48.99 -26.07
CA MET A 1 -45.90 47.83 -25.55
C MET A 1 -45.75 47.94 -24.02
N LYS A 2 -46.84 47.75 -23.26
CA LYS A 2 -46.84 47.87 -21.78
C LYS A 2 -47.71 46.80 -21.07
N HIS A 3 -48.00 45.67 -21.73
CA HIS A 3 -48.87 44.63 -21.16
C HIS A 3 -48.16 43.28 -20.90
N THR A 4 -46.90 43.12 -21.29
CA THR A 4 -46.14 41.87 -21.08
C THR A 4 -45.39 41.81 -19.75
N HIS A 5 -45.11 42.93 -19.08
CA HIS A 5 -44.38 42.93 -17.79
C HIS A 5 -45.28 42.79 -16.56
N LEU A 6 -46.58 43.08 -16.68
CA LEU A 6 -47.53 42.89 -15.56
C LEU A 6 -47.95 41.41 -15.41
N ALA A 7 -47.99 40.65 -16.50
CA ALA A 7 -48.35 39.22 -16.46
C ALA A 7 -47.25 38.36 -15.81
N LEU A 8 -45.97 38.71 -15.99
CA LEU A 8 -44.84 37.97 -15.42
C LEU A 8 -44.69 38.20 -13.90
N LEU A 9 -45.02 39.40 -13.41
CA LEU A 9 -44.97 39.72 -11.98
C LEU A 9 -46.14 39.09 -11.20
N VAL A 10 -47.30 38.92 -11.83
CA VAL A 10 -48.45 38.20 -11.24
C VAL A 10 -48.21 36.70 -11.20
N ALA A 11 -47.50 36.13 -12.18
CA ALA A 11 -47.12 34.71 -12.18
C ALA A 11 -46.07 34.37 -11.09
N PHE A 12 -45.11 35.25 -10.83
CA PHE A 12 -44.12 35.04 -9.76
C PHE A 12 -44.68 35.28 -8.35
N GLY A 13 -45.68 36.17 -8.21
CA GLY A 13 -46.36 36.40 -6.92
C GLY A 13 -47.29 35.27 -6.48
N MET A 14 -47.86 34.50 -7.41
CA MET A 14 -48.74 33.37 -7.07
C MET A 14 -48.00 32.07 -6.75
N LEU A 15 -46.70 31.94 -7.09
CA LEU A 15 -45.90 30.75 -6.75
C LEU A 15 -45.30 30.82 -5.33
N MET A 16 -45.34 31.98 -4.66
CA MET A 16 -44.82 32.17 -3.30
C MET A 16 -45.90 32.10 -2.21
N ILE A 17 -47.14 31.76 -2.55
CA ILE A 17 -48.24 31.60 -1.59
C ILE A 17 -48.97 30.29 -1.88
N LEU A 18 -48.35 29.17 -1.54
CA LEU A 18 -49.06 27.93 -1.28
C LEU A 18 -48.61 27.34 0.07
N PRO A 19 -49.56 26.76 0.82
CA PRO A 19 -49.53 26.72 2.28
C PRO A 19 -48.63 25.62 2.84
N MET A 20 -47.95 25.95 3.94
CA MET A 20 -47.51 25.00 4.96
C MET A 20 -48.70 24.11 5.35
N MET A 21 -48.61 22.81 5.06
CA MET A 21 -49.44 21.80 5.71
C MET A 21 -48.52 20.85 6.46
N ALA A 22 -48.82 20.74 7.76
CA ALA A 22 -48.18 19.90 8.73
C ALA A 22 -48.31 18.41 8.35
N ALA A 23 -47.19 17.70 8.41
CA ALA A 23 -47.19 16.25 8.54
C ALA A 23 -47.03 15.90 10.03
N THR A 24 -48.03 15.19 10.55
CA THR A 24 -47.98 14.44 11.81
C THR A 24 -46.79 13.48 11.85
N PRO A 25 -46.22 13.19 13.03
CA PRO A 25 -45.06 12.33 13.16
C PRO A 25 -45.48 10.89 12.84
N THR A 26 -44.91 10.34 11.79
CA THR A 26 -44.89 8.89 11.55
C THR A 26 -43.91 8.28 12.53
N THR A 27 -44.42 7.45 13.42
CA THR A 27 -43.63 6.49 14.19
C THR A 27 -42.91 5.59 13.19
N HIS A 28 -41.58 5.73 13.11
CA HIS A 28 -40.74 4.74 12.45
C HIS A 28 -40.79 3.47 13.30
N ASP A 29 -41.49 2.46 12.79
CA ASP A 29 -41.16 1.08 13.14
C ASP A 29 -39.67 0.88 12.80
N VAL A 30 -38.93 0.45 13.81
CA VAL A 30 -37.54 0.03 13.67
C VAL A 30 -37.57 -1.24 12.84
N ASP A 31 -37.26 -1.12 11.55
CA ASP A 31 -36.92 -2.28 10.73
C ASP A 31 -35.51 -2.71 11.14
N VAL A 32 -35.46 -3.76 11.97
CA VAL A 32 -34.23 -4.39 12.42
C VAL A 32 -33.79 -5.35 11.32
N THR A 33 -33.24 -4.78 10.25
CA THR A 33 -32.47 -5.51 9.23
C THR A 33 -31.04 -5.00 9.36
N PRO A 34 -30.04 -5.87 9.58
CA PRO A 34 -28.68 -5.42 9.82
C PRO A 34 -28.16 -4.70 8.57
N LEU A 35 -27.84 -3.41 8.75
CA LEU A 35 -26.96 -2.65 7.86
C LEU A 35 -25.59 -3.33 7.89
N LEU A 36 -25.39 -4.27 6.98
CA LEU A 36 -24.07 -4.60 6.46
C LEU A 36 -23.76 -3.52 5.42
N ASP A 37 -23.24 -2.38 5.88
CA ASP A 37 -22.59 -1.40 5.02
C ASP A 37 -21.24 -1.99 4.57
N ASP A 38 -21.26 -2.61 3.39
CA ASP A 38 -20.11 -3.20 2.68
C ASP A 38 -19.23 -2.13 1.98
N ASP A 39 -19.24 -0.88 2.44
CA ASP A 39 -18.71 0.27 1.68
C ASP A 39 -17.42 0.88 2.26
N PHE A 40 -16.60 0.05 2.92
CA PHE A 40 -15.46 0.57 3.70
C PHE A 40 -14.10 0.55 2.96
N MET A 41 -13.95 -0.22 1.88
CA MET A 41 -12.76 -0.13 1.01
C MET A 41 -13.12 0.62 -0.27
N ARG A 42 -13.16 1.95 -0.19
CA ARG A 42 -12.95 2.78 -1.38
C ARG A 42 -11.48 2.65 -1.82
N LEU A 43 -11.13 1.47 -2.34
CA LEU A 43 -10.46 1.43 -3.63
C LEU A 43 -11.22 2.44 -4.50
N ASN A 44 -10.51 3.36 -5.15
CA ASN A 44 -11.15 4.10 -6.23
C ASN A 44 -11.75 3.05 -7.18
N ARG A 45 -13.07 2.82 -7.09
CA ARG A 45 -13.89 2.23 -8.15
C ARG A 45 -13.88 3.24 -9.30
N GLY A 46 -12.70 3.46 -9.87
CA GLY A 46 -12.51 3.97 -11.20
C GLY A 46 -12.96 2.86 -12.12
N GLN A 47 -14.28 2.84 -12.37
CA GLN A 47 -14.92 2.11 -13.46
C GLN A 47 -14.55 0.62 -13.58
N SER A 48 -15.06 -0.19 -12.65
CA SER A 48 -15.50 -1.54 -13.04
C SER A 48 -16.78 -1.38 -13.88
N GLU A 49 -16.65 -0.87 -15.10
CA GLU A 49 -17.73 -0.97 -16.08
C GLU A 49 -17.81 -2.44 -16.52
N ILE A 50 -18.82 -3.13 -15.98
CA ILE A 50 -19.24 -4.44 -16.42
C ILE A 50 -19.69 -4.32 -17.88
N ALA A 51 -18.82 -4.78 -18.78
CA ALA A 51 -19.12 -5.69 -19.88
C ALA A 51 -17.80 -5.95 -20.61
N GLY A 52 -17.07 -6.98 -20.22
CA GLY A 52 -15.99 -7.45 -21.07
C GLY A 52 -16.56 -7.96 -22.40
N GLU A 53 -16.02 -7.47 -23.51
CA GLU A 53 -16.42 -7.95 -24.83
C GLU A 53 -15.73 -9.27 -25.13
N GLN A 54 -16.56 -10.32 -25.20
CA GLN A 54 -16.41 -11.60 -25.90
C GLN A 54 -15.39 -12.63 -25.36
N ASP A 55 -15.94 -13.72 -24.84
CA ASP A 55 -15.25 -14.98 -24.60
C ASP A 55 -15.07 -15.75 -25.93
N GLN A 56 -13.88 -15.62 -26.56
CA GLN A 56 -13.57 -16.29 -27.83
C GLN A 56 -12.71 -17.56 -27.69
N ALA A 57 -12.18 -17.86 -26.49
CA ALA A 57 -11.28 -18.99 -26.31
C ALA A 57 -12.05 -20.30 -26.08
N GLU A 58 -11.49 -21.39 -26.60
CA GLU A 58 -11.96 -22.74 -26.31
C GLU A 58 -11.90 -23.03 -24.79
N TRP A 59 -12.48 -24.12 -24.32
CA TRP A 59 -12.38 -24.45 -22.90
C TRP A 59 -11.01 -25.09 -22.63
N TRP A 60 -10.27 -24.61 -21.63
CA TRP A 60 -8.94 -25.16 -21.30
C TRP A 60 -9.03 -26.61 -20.81
N ASN A 61 -9.90 -26.86 -19.82
CA ASN A 61 -10.09 -28.18 -19.22
C ASN A 61 -11.53 -28.32 -18.70
N SER A 62 -12.27 -29.30 -19.21
CA SER A 62 -13.70 -29.50 -18.92
C SER A 62 -13.99 -29.91 -17.47
N SER A 63 -12.99 -30.37 -16.70
CA SER A 63 -13.15 -30.61 -15.26
C SER A 63 -13.28 -29.31 -14.45
N PHE A 64 -12.86 -28.16 -15.02
CA PHE A 64 -13.02 -26.84 -14.42
C PHE A 64 -14.22 -26.16 -15.07
N ILE A 65 -15.40 -26.47 -14.55
CA ILE A 65 -16.67 -26.06 -15.17
C ILE A 65 -16.99 -24.57 -14.98
N TYR A 66 -16.22 -23.84 -14.17
CA TYR A 66 -16.38 -22.40 -14.00
C TYR A 66 -15.17 -21.65 -14.54
N ARG A 67 -15.40 -20.53 -15.21
CA ARG A 67 -14.34 -19.59 -15.58
C ARG A 67 -14.77 -18.13 -15.47
N ARG A 68 -13.79 -17.24 -15.38
CA ARG A 68 -13.92 -15.80 -15.65
C ARG A 68 -12.80 -15.41 -16.60
N TYR A 69 -13.09 -14.56 -17.58
CA TYR A 69 -12.04 -13.95 -18.40
C TYR A 69 -11.68 -12.58 -17.82
N LEU A 70 -10.44 -12.17 -18.06
CA LEU A 70 -9.79 -11.02 -17.44
C LEU A 70 -9.17 -10.17 -18.54
N ASN A 71 -9.54 -8.90 -18.56
CA ASN A 71 -8.97 -7.91 -19.48
C ASN A 71 -8.10 -6.93 -18.69
N PHE A 72 -6.91 -6.66 -19.19
CA PHE A 72 -5.97 -5.69 -18.62
C PHE A 72 -5.68 -4.60 -19.65
N THR A 73 -6.04 -3.37 -19.34
CA THR A 73 -5.79 -2.22 -20.21
C THR A 73 -4.69 -1.35 -19.63
N GLU A 74 -3.66 -1.07 -20.44
CA GLU A 74 -2.57 -0.16 -20.10
C GLU A 74 -2.93 1.28 -20.50
N PRO A 75 -2.76 2.28 -19.62
CA PRO A 75 -3.28 3.63 -19.83
C PRO A 75 -2.40 4.55 -20.72
N ASP A 76 -1.70 4.01 -21.71
CA ASP A 76 -0.76 4.71 -22.61
C ASP A 76 0.48 5.31 -21.90
N VAL A 77 1.03 4.59 -20.92
CA VAL A 77 2.23 5.00 -20.19
C VAL A 77 3.46 4.24 -20.67
N SER A 78 3.49 2.92 -20.47
CA SER A 78 4.65 2.09 -20.81
C SER A 78 4.29 0.65 -21.15
N ASP A 79 5.17 -0.05 -21.89
CA ASP A 79 5.07 -1.50 -22.00
C ASP A 79 5.29 -2.14 -20.62
N ARG A 80 4.34 -2.97 -20.20
CA ARG A 80 4.32 -3.62 -18.90
C ARG A 80 4.66 -5.10 -19.06
N THR A 81 5.78 -5.53 -18.48
CA THR A 81 6.25 -6.91 -18.54
C THR A 81 6.37 -7.47 -17.13
N ASN A 82 5.77 -8.65 -16.90
CA ASN A 82 5.71 -9.32 -15.62
C ASN A 82 5.23 -8.40 -14.48
N VAL A 83 4.19 -7.60 -14.74
CA VAL A 83 3.63 -6.70 -13.72
C VAL A 83 2.74 -7.52 -12.78
N PRO A 84 2.94 -7.43 -11.46
CA PRO A 84 2.10 -8.13 -10.50
C PRO A 84 0.71 -7.51 -10.44
N VAL A 85 -0.31 -8.36 -10.53
CA VAL A 85 -1.71 -7.99 -10.29
C VAL A 85 -2.28 -8.79 -9.12
N HIS A 86 -3.17 -8.17 -8.34
CA HIS A 86 -3.83 -8.79 -7.20
C HIS A 86 -5.35 -8.68 -7.36
N LEU A 87 -6.01 -9.80 -7.67
CA LEU A 87 -7.44 -9.82 -7.95
C LEU A 87 -8.22 -10.34 -6.75
N TYR A 88 -8.97 -9.46 -6.08
CA TYR A 88 -9.94 -9.90 -5.08
C TYR A 88 -11.18 -10.47 -5.76
N LEU A 89 -11.50 -11.73 -5.43
CA LEU A 89 -12.60 -12.48 -6.02
C LEU A 89 -13.53 -12.99 -4.93
N THR A 90 -14.82 -12.97 -5.24
CA THR A 90 -15.87 -13.61 -4.43
C THR A 90 -16.54 -14.71 -5.24
N PHE A 91 -16.98 -15.75 -4.55
CA PHE A 91 -17.62 -16.93 -5.12
C PHE A 91 -18.91 -17.25 -4.37
N THR A 92 -19.87 -17.79 -5.11
CA THR A 92 -21.06 -18.39 -4.50
C THR A 92 -20.62 -19.65 -3.72
N SER A 93 -21.14 -19.82 -2.50
CA SER A 93 -20.87 -21.04 -1.72
C SER A 93 -21.22 -22.29 -2.54
N GLY A 94 -20.32 -23.28 -2.54
CA GLY A 94 -20.46 -24.50 -3.33
C GLY A 94 -19.86 -24.45 -4.76
N HIS A 95 -19.41 -23.29 -5.26
CA HIS A 95 -18.92 -23.17 -6.65
C HIS A 95 -17.41 -23.35 -6.78
N CYS A 96 -16.63 -22.79 -5.85
CA CYS A 96 -15.17 -22.83 -5.88
C CYS A 96 -14.65 -23.75 -4.78
N TYR A 97 -14.40 -25.01 -5.11
CA TYR A 97 -13.78 -25.96 -4.20
C TYR A 97 -12.37 -25.49 -3.86
N ARG A 98 -11.95 -25.72 -2.61
CA ARG A 98 -10.59 -25.44 -2.12
C ARG A 98 -9.55 -25.99 -3.11
N ASP A 99 -8.53 -25.19 -3.38
CA ASP A 99 -7.40 -25.55 -4.26
C ASP A 99 -7.76 -25.77 -5.75
N SER A 100 -9.01 -25.51 -6.17
CA SER A 100 -9.45 -25.68 -7.56
C SER A 100 -9.13 -24.50 -8.48
N ILE A 101 -8.60 -23.38 -7.98
CA ILE A 101 -8.31 -22.19 -8.81
C ILE A 101 -7.15 -22.50 -9.78
N ARG A 102 -7.27 -22.06 -11.03
CA ARG A 102 -6.20 -22.07 -12.05
C ARG A 102 -6.19 -20.74 -12.81
N VAL A 103 -5.01 -20.28 -13.18
CA VAL A 103 -4.84 -19.07 -13.99
C VAL A 103 -4.18 -19.47 -15.30
N GLU A 104 -4.83 -19.15 -16.41
CA GLU A 104 -4.46 -19.63 -17.73
C GLU A 104 -4.36 -18.46 -18.72
N TYR A 105 -3.38 -18.54 -19.62
CA TYR A 105 -3.23 -17.62 -20.74
C TYR A 105 -3.53 -18.32 -22.07
N TYR A 106 -4.42 -17.74 -22.88
CA TYR A 106 -4.79 -18.27 -24.18
C TYR A 106 -3.85 -17.77 -25.30
N ASN A 107 -3.06 -18.69 -25.85
CA ASN A 107 -2.04 -18.46 -26.87
C ASN A 107 -2.49 -18.82 -28.30
N ASN A 108 -3.81 -18.96 -28.55
CA ASN A 108 -4.46 -19.36 -29.81
C ASN A 108 -3.62 -20.19 -30.82
N PRO A 109 -3.81 -21.52 -30.92
CA PRO A 109 -4.83 -22.35 -30.26
C PRO A 109 -4.34 -23.01 -28.96
N GLY A 110 -3.35 -22.43 -28.29
CA GLY A 110 -2.71 -23.02 -27.10
C GLY A 110 -3.18 -22.44 -25.78
N TRP A 111 -2.85 -23.13 -24.69
CA TRP A 111 -2.98 -22.64 -23.33
C TRP A 111 -1.62 -22.64 -22.64
N THR A 112 -1.41 -21.69 -21.75
CA THR A 112 -0.23 -21.62 -20.90
C THR A 112 -0.67 -21.41 -19.47
N ASN A 113 -0.41 -22.41 -18.63
CA ASN A 113 -0.62 -22.32 -17.19
C ASN A 113 0.28 -21.20 -16.65
N LEU A 114 -0.31 -20.28 -15.90
CA LEU A 114 0.41 -19.22 -15.23
C LEU A 114 0.60 -19.58 -13.76
N PRO A 115 1.81 -19.35 -13.20
CA PRO A 115 1.99 -19.45 -11.77
C PRO A 115 1.16 -18.35 -11.08
N PHE A 116 0.60 -18.69 -9.93
CA PHE A 116 -0.20 -17.76 -9.14
C PHE A 116 -0.09 -18.07 -7.65
N GLN A 117 -0.53 -17.12 -6.83
CA GLN A 117 -0.71 -17.28 -5.39
C GLN A 117 -2.11 -16.88 -4.97
N SER A 118 -2.76 -17.72 -4.17
CA SER A 118 -4.02 -17.38 -3.52
C SER A 118 -3.77 -17.04 -2.05
N TRP A 119 -4.23 -15.87 -1.61
CA TRP A 119 -4.09 -15.40 -0.23
C TRP A 119 -5.32 -14.59 0.18
N ASN A 120 -5.39 -14.17 1.45
CA ASN A 120 -6.58 -13.54 2.02
C ASN A 120 -7.86 -14.36 1.77
N THR A 121 -7.79 -15.66 1.99
CA THR A 121 -8.86 -16.59 1.63
C THR A 121 -9.83 -16.80 2.78
N THR A 122 -11.13 -16.69 2.50
CA THR A 122 -12.21 -17.08 3.41
C THR A 122 -12.91 -18.33 2.89
N TYR A 123 -13.38 -19.19 3.80
CA TYR A 123 -13.96 -20.49 3.46
C TYR A 123 -15.36 -20.68 4.06
N ASP A 124 -16.19 -21.44 3.35
CA ASP A 124 -17.40 -22.10 3.83
C ASP A 124 -17.24 -23.61 3.64
N GLY A 125 -16.84 -24.30 4.71
CA GLY A 125 -16.47 -25.71 4.65
C GLY A 125 -15.29 -25.96 3.69
N ALA A 126 -15.54 -26.71 2.62
CA ALA A 126 -14.54 -27.02 1.59
C ALA A 126 -14.49 -26.00 0.44
N PHE A 127 -15.34 -24.96 0.48
CA PHE A 127 -15.46 -23.99 -0.61
C PHE A 127 -14.85 -22.64 -0.23
N VAL A 128 -14.21 -22.00 -1.19
CA VAL A 128 -13.71 -20.63 -1.07
C VAL A 128 -14.90 -19.67 -1.24
N LEU A 129 -15.09 -18.74 -0.29
CA LEU A 129 -16.07 -17.65 -0.40
C LEU A 129 -15.44 -16.40 -1.02
N SER A 130 -14.22 -16.07 -0.61
CA SER A 130 -13.43 -15.02 -1.21
C SER A 130 -11.94 -15.34 -1.14
N THR A 131 -11.16 -14.79 -2.07
CA THR A 131 -9.70 -14.86 -2.05
C THR A 131 -9.11 -13.76 -2.92
N THR A 132 -7.90 -13.34 -2.62
CA THR A 132 -7.07 -12.60 -3.56
C THR A 132 -6.21 -13.57 -4.37
N VAL A 133 -6.20 -13.44 -5.69
CA VAL A 133 -5.35 -14.22 -6.60
C VAL A 133 -4.30 -13.30 -7.21
N SER A 134 -3.03 -13.63 -7.04
CA SER A 134 -1.90 -12.85 -7.56
C SER A 134 -1.13 -13.60 -8.61
N PHE A 135 -0.85 -12.94 -9.73
CA PHE A 135 -0.10 -13.48 -10.86
C PHE A 135 0.51 -12.33 -11.67
N MET A 136 1.34 -12.65 -12.66
CA MET A 136 2.01 -11.65 -13.50
C MET A 136 1.29 -11.48 -14.83
N VAL A 137 1.17 -10.23 -15.28
CA VAL A 137 0.61 -9.89 -16.59
C VAL A 137 1.62 -9.17 -17.48
N ASN A 138 1.45 -9.36 -18.79
CA ASN A 138 2.13 -8.62 -19.82
C ASN A 138 1.09 -7.83 -20.60
N VAL A 139 1.29 -6.52 -20.74
CA VAL A 139 0.38 -5.64 -21.50
C VAL A 139 1.24 -4.63 -22.26
N SER A 140 1.04 -4.53 -23.58
CA SER A 140 1.70 -3.50 -24.37
C SER A 140 1.11 -2.14 -24.07
N ARG A 141 1.92 -1.08 -24.24
CA ARG A 141 1.47 0.29 -24.11
C ARG A 141 0.24 0.59 -24.97
N ASP A 142 -0.72 1.34 -24.44
CA ASP A 142 -1.97 1.74 -25.14
C ASP A 142 -2.74 0.53 -25.71
N SER A 143 -2.76 -0.57 -24.97
CA SER A 143 -3.41 -1.81 -25.42
C SER A 143 -4.25 -2.45 -24.34
N THR A 144 -5.13 -3.35 -24.75
CA THR A 144 -5.89 -4.22 -23.85
C THR A 144 -5.52 -5.66 -24.14
N GLU A 145 -4.93 -6.34 -23.15
CA GLU A 145 -4.69 -7.78 -23.19
C GLU A 145 -5.93 -8.52 -22.70
N LYS A 146 -6.39 -9.50 -23.48
CA LYS A 146 -7.69 -10.18 -23.33
C LYS A 146 -7.59 -11.70 -23.17
N ASN A 147 -6.38 -12.23 -23.10
CA ASN A 147 -6.15 -13.67 -23.13
C ASN A 147 -5.99 -14.31 -21.74
N TYR A 148 -6.26 -13.59 -20.65
CA TYR A 148 -6.15 -14.11 -19.29
C TYR A 148 -7.48 -14.70 -18.80
N TYR A 149 -7.43 -15.89 -18.24
CA TYR A 149 -8.58 -16.62 -17.74
C TYR A 149 -8.32 -17.17 -16.35
N LEU A 150 -9.34 -17.17 -15.50
CA LEU A 150 -9.34 -17.81 -14.20
C LEU A 150 -10.38 -18.92 -14.18
N TYR A 151 -9.94 -20.15 -13.95
CA TYR A 151 -10.76 -21.36 -13.91
C TYR A 151 -10.90 -21.87 -12.48
N TYR A 152 -12.03 -22.51 -12.17
CA TYR A 152 -12.29 -23.18 -10.88
C TYR A 152 -13.35 -24.28 -11.05
N ALA A 153 -13.45 -25.13 -10.05
CA ALA A 153 -14.36 -26.28 -10.05
C ALA A 153 -15.13 -26.37 -8.74
N LYS A 154 -16.33 -26.99 -8.77
CA LYS A 154 -17.13 -27.31 -7.57
C LYS A 154 -16.66 -28.57 -6.83
N GLU A 155 -15.65 -29.26 -7.37
CA GLU A 155 -15.17 -30.54 -6.85
C GLU A 155 -13.65 -30.55 -6.72
N ASP A 156 -13.13 -31.56 -6.03
CA ASP A 156 -11.71 -31.77 -5.88
C ASP A 156 -11.08 -32.18 -7.22
N VAL A 157 -10.37 -31.24 -7.82
CA VAL A 157 -9.63 -31.38 -9.08
C VAL A 157 -8.11 -31.38 -8.86
N GLY A 158 -7.68 -31.62 -7.61
CA GLY A 158 -6.29 -31.58 -7.17
C GLY A 158 -5.77 -30.17 -6.91
N SER A 159 -4.68 -30.10 -6.16
CA SER A 159 -3.98 -28.86 -5.81
C SER A 159 -2.79 -28.58 -6.73
N VAL A 160 -2.50 -27.29 -6.97
CA VAL A 160 -1.23 -26.82 -7.54
C VAL A 160 -0.49 -25.98 -6.51
N SER A 161 0.83 -25.91 -6.62
CA SER A 161 1.68 -25.12 -5.74
C SER A 161 2.83 -24.52 -6.55
N TYR A 162 3.08 -23.23 -6.32
CA TYR A 162 4.13 -22.47 -6.99
C TYR A 162 5.05 -21.82 -5.95
N PRO A 163 5.79 -22.60 -5.14
CA PRO A 163 6.54 -22.07 -4.01
C PRO A 163 7.59 -21.01 -4.42
N ASP A 164 8.14 -21.13 -5.63
CA ASP A 164 9.18 -20.25 -6.17
C ASP A 164 8.61 -19.11 -7.05
N PHE A 165 7.30 -18.84 -6.96
CA PHE A 165 6.67 -17.72 -7.65
C PHE A 165 6.46 -16.55 -6.70
N TYR A 166 7.11 -15.42 -6.99
CA TYR A 166 7.17 -14.24 -6.14
C TYR A 166 6.45 -13.02 -6.77
N PRO A 167 5.13 -12.84 -6.56
CA PRO A 167 4.39 -11.68 -7.07
C PRO A 167 4.56 -10.41 -6.21
N PHE A 168 5.19 -10.48 -5.04
CA PHE A 168 5.41 -9.33 -4.17
C PHE A 168 6.87 -8.89 -4.25
N ILE A 169 7.10 -7.63 -4.62
CA ILE A 169 8.44 -7.10 -4.93
C ILE A 169 8.63 -5.78 -4.19
N TYR A 170 9.56 -5.79 -3.24
CA TYR A 170 9.86 -4.67 -2.35
C TYR A 170 11.27 -4.15 -2.64
N LYS A 171 11.43 -2.94 -3.18
CA LYS A 171 12.75 -2.41 -3.55
C LYS A 171 13.12 -1.13 -2.81
N SER A 172 14.17 -1.12 -2.00
CA SER A 172 14.61 0.09 -1.27
C SER A 172 16.12 0.19 -1.15
N PHE A 173 16.60 1.31 -0.61
CA PHE A 173 17.99 1.49 -0.19
C PHE A 173 18.13 1.10 1.28
N THR A 174 19.15 0.29 1.59
CA THR A 174 19.49 0.02 2.98
C THR A 174 21.00 -0.04 3.19
N VAL A 175 21.37 0.10 4.46
CA VAL A 175 22.74 0.15 4.92
C VAL A 175 23.16 -1.27 5.32
N THR A 176 22.47 -1.89 6.28
CA THR A 176 22.99 -3.11 6.94
C THR A 176 21.94 -4.12 7.39
N LEU A 177 20.66 -3.75 7.39
CA LEU A 177 19.62 -4.55 8.00
C LEU A 177 18.44 -4.70 7.05
N ILE A 178 17.97 -5.93 6.92
CA ILE A 178 16.68 -6.28 6.33
C ILE A 178 16.00 -7.20 7.31
N ASN A 179 14.84 -6.79 7.82
CA ASN A 179 13.94 -7.70 8.55
C ASN A 179 12.70 -7.97 7.73
N ILE A 180 12.25 -9.22 7.78
CA ILE A 180 11.07 -9.69 7.08
C ILE A 180 10.20 -10.41 8.11
N ALA A 181 8.91 -10.10 8.13
CA ALA A 181 7.92 -10.81 8.94
C ALA A 181 6.76 -11.29 8.06
N SER A 182 6.34 -12.54 8.26
CA SER A 182 5.32 -13.15 7.41
C SER A 182 3.91 -13.05 8.01
N TYR A 183 2.95 -12.69 7.15
CA TYR A 183 1.52 -12.80 7.40
C TYR A 183 0.95 -14.21 7.17
N TYR A 184 1.73 -15.10 6.54
CA TYR A 184 1.26 -16.38 6.00
C TYR A 184 2.22 -17.52 6.29
N ASP A 185 1.69 -18.74 6.34
CA ASP A 185 2.49 -19.96 6.44
C ASP A 185 3.18 -20.27 5.11
N ASN A 186 4.36 -20.92 5.16
CA ASN A 186 5.14 -21.32 3.99
C ASN A 186 5.44 -20.15 3.01
N ASN A 187 5.68 -18.97 3.57
CA ASN A 187 6.03 -17.79 2.81
C ASN A 187 7.50 -17.82 2.42
N ASN A 188 7.76 -18.14 1.16
CA ASN A 188 9.11 -18.13 0.62
C ASN A 188 9.50 -16.70 0.32
N TYR A 189 10.75 -16.36 0.66
CA TYR A 189 11.34 -15.08 0.33
C TYR A 189 12.71 -15.25 -0.30
N ASP A 190 13.09 -14.26 -1.10
CA ASP A 190 14.41 -14.12 -1.69
C ASP A 190 14.84 -12.64 -1.63
N ILE A 191 16.13 -12.40 -1.46
CA ILE A 191 16.74 -11.08 -1.28
C ILE A 191 17.84 -10.92 -2.32
N GLU A 192 17.71 -9.91 -3.16
CA GLU A 192 18.71 -9.53 -4.15
C GLU A 192 19.26 -8.14 -3.86
N MET A 193 20.47 -7.86 -4.32
CA MET A 193 21.11 -6.55 -4.30
C MET A 193 21.36 -6.09 -5.73
N TRP A 194 21.15 -4.80 -5.99
CA TRP A 194 21.39 -4.21 -7.31
C TRP A 194 22.90 -4.09 -7.57
N ASP A 195 23.40 -4.87 -8.52
CA ASP A 195 24.75 -4.73 -9.04
C ASP A 195 24.82 -3.58 -10.05
N THR A 196 25.53 -2.53 -9.66
CA THR A 196 25.68 -1.33 -10.50
C THR A 196 26.70 -1.49 -11.63
N ALA A 197 27.58 -2.49 -11.54
CA ALA A 197 28.51 -2.81 -12.62
C ALA A 197 27.81 -3.56 -13.75
N ASP A 198 26.98 -4.54 -13.40
CA ASP A 198 26.30 -5.41 -14.37
C ASP A 198 24.86 -4.97 -14.68
N GLN A 199 24.31 -4.02 -13.92
CA GLN A 199 22.94 -3.49 -14.04
C GLN A 199 21.86 -4.58 -13.90
N GLU A 200 22.06 -5.47 -12.94
CA GLU A 200 21.15 -6.57 -12.63
C GLU A 200 20.97 -6.72 -11.12
N TRP A 201 19.92 -7.42 -10.72
CA TRP A 201 19.74 -7.85 -9.34
C TRP A 201 20.44 -9.22 -9.19
N ASP A 202 21.29 -9.36 -8.18
CA ASP A 202 22.03 -10.59 -7.90
C ASP A 202 22.07 -10.85 -6.39
N ASP A 203 22.47 -12.06 -6.01
CA ASP A 203 22.72 -12.45 -4.64
C ASP A 203 23.67 -11.42 -3.96
N PRO A 204 23.30 -10.83 -2.81
CA PRO A 204 24.13 -9.85 -2.13
C PRO A 204 25.58 -10.31 -1.90
N ARG A 205 25.81 -11.62 -1.77
CA ARG A 205 27.13 -12.24 -1.56
C ARG A 205 28.04 -12.15 -2.79
N ASN A 206 27.46 -12.03 -3.98
CA ASN A 206 28.19 -11.82 -5.24
C ASN A 206 28.48 -10.34 -5.48
N VAL A 207 27.54 -9.46 -5.08
CA VAL A 207 27.62 -8.01 -5.31
C VAL A 207 28.59 -7.32 -4.35
N ASP A 208 28.54 -7.66 -3.05
CA ASP A 208 29.43 -7.08 -2.05
C ASP A 208 30.13 -8.19 -1.22
N PRO A 209 31.49 -8.25 -1.23
CA PRO A 209 32.26 -9.21 -0.46
C PRO A 209 31.95 -9.26 1.04
N ILE A 210 31.33 -8.21 1.59
CA ILE A 210 30.97 -8.16 2.99
C ILE A 210 29.83 -9.12 3.36
N TRP A 211 28.99 -9.46 2.39
CA TRP A 211 27.94 -10.47 2.54
C TRP A 211 28.49 -11.90 2.43
N SER A 212 29.65 -12.09 1.79
CA SER A 212 30.30 -13.41 1.62
C SER A 212 31.37 -13.74 2.67
N GLY A 213 31.74 -12.79 3.54
CA GLY A 213 32.84 -12.94 4.50
C GLY A 213 32.43 -13.08 5.98
N GLY A 214 32.39 -14.31 6.52
CA GLY A 214 32.40 -14.58 7.98
C GLY A 214 31.24 -15.42 8.51
N THR A 215 31.33 -15.86 9.78
CA THR A 215 30.25 -16.53 10.52
C THR A 215 29.12 -15.56 10.83
N MET A 216 28.16 -15.47 9.91
CA MET A 216 26.97 -14.65 10.06
C MET A 216 25.99 -15.39 10.97
N THR A 217 25.60 -14.77 12.08
CA THR A 217 24.58 -15.31 12.99
C THR A 217 23.38 -14.38 13.02
N PRO A 218 22.15 -14.87 12.77
CA PRO A 218 21.75 -16.25 12.45
C PRO A 218 21.47 -16.41 10.93
N ASP A 219 22.40 -17.04 10.20
CA ASP A 219 22.27 -17.42 8.76
C ASP A 219 22.24 -16.24 7.76
N ASN A 220 23.21 -16.23 6.83
CA ASN A 220 23.30 -15.26 5.73
C ASN A 220 22.80 -15.83 4.41
N THR A 221 21.87 -16.77 4.46
CA THR A 221 21.18 -17.19 3.26
C THR A 221 20.16 -16.09 2.90
N PRO A 222 20.30 -15.42 1.74
CA PRO A 222 19.40 -14.34 1.34
C PRO A 222 18.01 -14.86 0.92
N ASN A 223 17.69 -16.12 1.21
CA ASN A 223 16.40 -16.74 0.94
C ASN A 223 16.01 -17.69 2.07
N GLY A 224 14.73 -18.02 2.14
CA GLY A 224 14.21 -18.95 3.11
C GLY A 224 12.69 -19.08 3.03
N THR A 225 12.13 -19.76 4.03
CA THR A 225 10.69 -19.95 4.20
C THR A 225 10.30 -19.53 5.61
N LEU A 226 9.28 -18.70 5.73
CA LEU A 226 8.70 -18.26 6.99
C LEU A 226 7.30 -18.83 7.15
N ASN A 227 6.98 -19.34 8.33
CA ASN A 227 5.60 -19.56 8.72
C ASN A 227 4.93 -18.25 9.17
N ARG A 228 3.62 -18.29 9.38
CA ARG A 228 2.87 -17.14 9.87
C ARG A 228 3.46 -16.70 11.21
N LEU A 229 3.65 -15.39 11.36
CA LEU A 229 4.27 -14.73 12.51
C LEU A 229 5.77 -15.03 12.72
N GLU A 230 6.39 -15.84 11.86
CA GLU A 230 7.85 -15.99 11.86
C GLU A 230 8.52 -14.79 11.21
N THR A 231 9.73 -14.51 11.69
CA THR A 231 10.52 -13.36 11.26
C THR A 231 11.96 -13.78 11.01
N VAL A 232 12.59 -13.16 10.02
CA VAL A 232 14.02 -13.30 9.76
C VAL A 232 14.68 -11.94 9.74
N ARG A 233 15.94 -11.93 10.16
CA ARG A 233 16.84 -10.79 10.14
C ARG A 233 18.04 -11.15 9.28
N TYR A 234 18.34 -10.29 8.31
CA TYR A 234 19.48 -10.40 7.43
C TYR A 234 20.41 -9.20 7.64
N GLU A 235 21.64 -9.48 8.07
CA GLU A 235 22.63 -8.48 8.46
C GLU A 235 24.07 -9.01 8.24
N PRO A 236 25.04 -8.18 7.79
CA PRO A 236 26.42 -8.61 7.58
C PRO A 236 27.22 -8.68 8.91
N ASN A 237 28.33 -9.43 8.95
CA ASN A 237 29.11 -9.71 10.18
C ASN A 237 30.26 -8.72 10.48
N SER A 238 30.11 -7.43 10.16
CA SER A 238 31.23 -6.47 10.14
C SER A 238 30.95 -5.21 10.97
N ALA A 239 31.82 -4.90 11.93
CA ALA A 239 31.68 -3.75 12.83
C ALA A 239 32.00 -2.36 12.20
N SER A 240 31.85 -2.16 10.89
CA SER A 240 32.15 -0.85 10.26
C SER A 240 31.15 -0.41 9.19
N ALA A 241 30.37 0.62 9.52
CA ALA A 241 29.43 1.31 8.63
C ALA A 241 30.02 1.94 7.36
N ASN A 242 31.35 2.02 7.23
CA ASN A 242 32.02 2.63 6.08
C ASN A 242 32.03 1.75 4.82
N TYR A 243 31.38 0.58 4.87
CA TYR A 243 31.42 -0.41 3.78
C TYR A 243 30.04 -0.99 3.43
N TRP A 244 28.94 -0.47 4.00
CA TRP A 244 27.66 -1.18 4.06
C TRP A 244 26.54 -0.39 3.37
N TRP A 245 26.44 -0.44 2.04
CA TRP A 245 25.41 0.30 1.31
C TRP A 245 24.95 -0.44 0.06
N GLY A 246 23.64 -0.52 -0.14
CA GLY A 246 23.09 -1.16 -1.33
C GLY A 246 21.64 -0.82 -1.61
N TYR A 247 21.23 -1.04 -2.85
CA TYR A 247 19.81 -1.16 -3.18
C TYR A 247 19.45 -2.63 -3.10
N TYR A 248 18.34 -2.93 -2.44
CA TYR A 248 17.91 -4.31 -2.17
C TYR A 248 16.50 -4.50 -2.68
N ALA A 249 16.24 -5.69 -3.20
CA ALA A 249 14.93 -6.19 -3.56
C ALA A 249 14.61 -7.37 -2.63
N VAL A 250 13.44 -7.36 -2.00
CA VAL A 250 12.87 -8.54 -1.34
C VAL A 250 11.74 -9.02 -2.22
N TYR A 251 11.77 -10.30 -2.53
CA TYR A 251 10.73 -11.02 -3.25
C TYR A 251 10.03 -11.95 -2.28
N SER A 252 8.71 -12.06 -2.35
CA SER A 252 7.97 -13.02 -1.55
C SER A 252 6.78 -13.60 -2.30
N ASN A 253 6.42 -14.84 -1.95
CA ASN A 253 5.31 -15.54 -2.60
C ASN A 253 3.96 -15.12 -1.97
N TYR A 254 3.95 -14.76 -0.69
CA TYR A 254 2.84 -14.10 -0.03
C TYR A 254 3.26 -12.74 0.51
N PRO A 255 2.32 -11.81 0.76
CA PRO A 255 2.72 -10.51 1.27
C PRO A 255 3.43 -10.63 2.62
N VAL A 256 4.48 -9.83 2.80
CA VAL A 256 5.31 -9.74 4.00
C VAL A 256 5.39 -8.29 4.48
N ALA A 257 5.70 -8.10 5.76
CA ALA A 257 6.20 -6.83 6.24
C ALA A 257 7.72 -6.80 6.07
N VAL A 258 8.22 -5.84 5.28
CA VAL A 258 9.67 -5.62 5.07
C VAL A 258 10.08 -4.32 5.73
N SER A 259 11.07 -4.38 6.62
CA SER A 259 11.75 -3.21 7.17
C SER A 259 13.22 -3.25 6.81
N MET A 260 13.79 -2.16 6.31
CA MET A 260 15.23 -2.09 6.07
C MET A 260 15.87 -0.92 6.81
N GLY A 261 17.09 -1.09 7.30
CA GLY A 261 17.81 -0.02 7.97
C GLY A 261 19.26 -0.37 8.31
N ARG A 262 19.70 0.03 9.51
CA ARG A 262 20.98 -0.36 10.10
C ARG A 262 20.72 -1.23 11.32
N GLY A 263 21.69 -2.06 11.66
CA GLY A 263 21.67 -2.91 12.85
C GLY A 263 22.74 -2.52 13.86
N ASP A 264 22.87 -3.36 14.90
CA ASP A 264 23.51 -3.01 16.18
C ASP A 264 25.04 -2.87 16.05
N GLU A 265 25.55 -1.68 16.39
CA GLU A 265 26.98 -1.38 16.30
C GLU A 265 27.77 -1.61 17.60
N GLY A 266 27.12 -1.97 18.72
CA GLY A 266 27.80 -2.05 20.01
C GLY A 266 28.52 -0.76 20.44
N LEU A 267 28.23 0.36 19.77
CA LEU A 267 28.72 1.70 20.02
C LEU A 267 27.51 2.60 20.19
N SER A 268 27.47 3.33 21.31
CA SER A 268 26.37 4.22 21.67
C SER A 268 26.04 5.19 20.55
N ASN A 269 24.77 5.14 20.15
CA ASN A 269 23.98 6.19 19.55
C ASN A 269 24.31 6.59 18.10
N SER A 270 23.49 6.08 17.19
CA SER A 270 22.95 6.81 16.06
C SER A 270 21.47 6.48 15.98
N ALA A 271 20.65 7.36 16.55
CA ALA A 271 19.21 7.19 16.66
C ALA A 271 18.61 6.82 15.30
N ILE A 272 18.07 5.60 15.20
CA ILE A 272 17.14 5.25 14.14
C ILE A 272 15.81 5.85 14.56
N ASN A 273 15.54 7.00 14.00
CA ASN A 273 14.24 7.61 14.03
C ASN A 273 13.70 7.55 12.61
N ASP A 274 12.44 7.20 12.45
CA ASP A 274 11.65 7.67 11.32
C ASP A 274 10.25 7.04 11.37
N TRP A 275 9.36 7.77 10.71
CA TRP A 275 7.92 7.70 10.79
C TRP A 275 7.35 6.77 9.72
N PHE A 276 6.79 5.62 10.10
CA PHE A 276 6.22 4.73 9.06
C PHE A 276 4.85 4.18 9.40
N PRO A 277 3.88 4.32 8.47
CA PRO A 277 2.63 3.58 8.54
C PRO A 277 2.98 2.11 8.53
N ALA A 278 2.51 1.31 9.49
CA ALA A 278 2.74 -0.12 9.45
C ALA A 278 2.46 -0.70 8.06
N VAL A 279 3.13 -1.80 7.74
CA VAL A 279 2.98 -2.44 6.44
C VAL A 279 1.62 -3.12 6.43
N GLY A 280 0.61 -2.48 5.85
CA GLY A 280 -0.58 -3.19 5.43
C GLY A 280 -0.19 -4.33 4.48
N ARG A 281 -1.05 -5.30 4.22
CA ARG A 281 -0.67 -6.48 3.40
C ARG A 281 -0.12 -6.10 2.02
N ILE A 282 -0.44 -4.90 1.50
CA ILE A 282 0.08 -4.39 0.22
C ILE A 282 0.86 -3.07 0.36
N GLY A 283 1.28 -2.68 1.57
CA GLY A 283 2.08 -1.47 1.81
C GLY A 283 1.32 -0.15 1.68
N THR A 284 0.00 -0.17 1.84
CA THR A 284 -0.83 1.04 1.96
C THR A 284 -0.55 1.76 3.28
N GLY A 285 -0.72 3.09 3.29
CA GLY A 285 -0.47 3.90 4.49
C GLY A 285 -1.47 3.67 5.63
N THR A 286 -2.58 3.00 5.33
CA THR A 286 -3.60 2.55 6.29
C THR A 286 -4.08 1.13 5.88
N ASP A 287 -4.51 0.34 6.86
CA ASP A 287 -5.02 -1.03 6.66
C ASP A 287 -5.82 -1.45 7.91
N LEU A 288 -6.46 -2.61 7.82
CA LEU A 288 -7.17 -3.28 8.91
C LEU A 288 -6.27 -4.24 9.68
N GLU A 289 -5.14 -4.66 9.13
CA GLU A 289 -4.19 -5.57 9.78
C GLU A 289 -2.75 -5.13 9.58
N PHE A 290 -1.96 -5.29 10.63
CA PHE A 290 -0.56 -4.88 10.64
C PHE A 290 0.32 -5.83 11.45
N VAL A 291 1.50 -6.14 10.94
CA VAL A 291 2.64 -6.57 11.76
C VAL A 291 3.29 -5.32 12.35
N LEU A 292 3.47 -5.32 13.66
CA LEU A 292 4.13 -4.28 14.44
C LEU A 292 5.43 -4.87 14.97
N GLY A 293 6.60 -4.41 14.52
CA GLY A 293 7.84 -5.02 14.98
C GLY A 293 9.08 -4.59 14.23
N GLY A 294 10.23 -5.06 14.71
CA GLY A 294 11.54 -4.85 14.07
C GLY A 294 12.22 -3.52 14.40
N VAL A 295 11.65 -2.69 15.26
CA VAL A 295 12.19 -1.35 15.60
C VAL A 295 13.38 -1.47 16.52
N GLU A 296 14.56 -1.03 16.09
CA GLU A 296 15.75 -0.98 16.94
C GLU A 296 15.53 -0.02 18.13
N GLY A 297 15.65 -0.55 19.34
CA GLY A 297 15.82 0.24 20.55
C GLY A 297 17.31 0.25 20.85
N PHE A 298 17.96 1.40 20.66
CA PHE A 298 19.37 1.58 20.97
C PHE A 298 19.54 1.52 22.48
N GLU A 299 20.53 0.75 22.94
CA GLU A 299 20.93 0.56 24.34
C GLU A 299 20.19 -0.51 25.16
N ASN A 300 20.77 -0.80 26.34
CA ASN A 300 20.38 -1.86 27.28
C ASN A 300 19.02 -1.62 27.99
N ASP A 301 18.22 -0.63 27.57
CA ASP A 301 17.14 -0.04 28.37
C ASP A 301 15.72 -0.19 27.78
N ASN A 302 15.50 -0.98 26.71
CA ASN A 302 14.19 -1.20 26.05
C ASN A 302 13.51 0.11 25.65
N GLU A 303 13.80 0.60 24.45
CA GLU A 303 13.51 2.00 24.09
C GLU A 303 12.44 2.20 23.01
N GLY A 304 11.97 1.12 22.37
CA GLY A 304 11.01 1.21 21.26
C GLY A 304 9.62 1.71 21.67
N LYS A 305 8.95 2.43 20.76
CA LYS A 305 7.58 2.92 20.92
C LYS A 305 6.75 2.62 19.68
N TYR A 306 5.54 2.11 19.89
CA TYR A 306 4.56 1.88 18.84
C TYR A 306 3.36 2.79 19.05
N TRP A 307 2.77 3.28 17.96
CA TRP A 307 1.49 3.97 17.97
C TRP A 307 0.55 3.32 16.97
N LEU A 308 -0.74 3.28 17.28
CA LEU A 308 -1.81 2.92 16.35
C LEU A 308 -2.87 4.02 16.40
N GLN A 309 -3.07 4.71 15.28
CA GLN A 309 -3.99 5.84 15.16
C GLN A 309 -5.17 5.48 14.27
N ALA A 310 -6.38 5.65 14.79
CA ALA A 310 -7.61 5.49 14.03
C ALA A 310 -7.81 6.63 13.03
N GLN A 311 -8.28 6.29 11.83
CA GLN A 311 -8.67 7.28 10.83
C GLN A 311 -10.17 7.58 10.87
N GLU A 312 -10.92 6.85 11.68
CA GLU A 312 -12.37 6.95 11.79
C GLU A 312 -12.89 6.77 13.21
N ASP A 313 -14.09 7.30 13.44
CA ASP A 313 -14.82 7.14 14.69
C ASP A 313 -15.22 5.69 14.96
N ASN A 314 -15.25 5.30 16.23
CA ASN A 314 -15.62 3.95 16.68
C ASN A 314 -14.78 2.83 16.03
N THR A 315 -13.49 3.06 15.87
CA THR A 315 -12.53 2.06 15.40
C THR A 315 -12.16 1.13 16.56
N GLU A 316 -12.49 -0.15 16.45
CA GLU A 316 -12.03 -1.17 17.40
C GLU A 316 -10.66 -1.67 16.97
N VAL A 317 -9.67 -1.64 17.86
CA VAL A 317 -8.30 -2.11 17.62
C VAL A 317 -7.96 -3.23 18.58
N ASN A 318 -7.34 -4.31 18.12
CA ASN A 318 -6.71 -5.32 18.97
C ASN A 318 -5.23 -5.45 18.64
N VAL A 319 -4.42 -5.78 19.65
CA VAL A 319 -3.02 -6.14 19.48
C VAL A 319 -2.71 -7.42 20.24
N TRP A 320 -2.00 -8.36 19.60
CA TRP A 320 -1.59 -9.63 20.20
C TRP A 320 -0.15 -9.98 19.85
N THR A 321 0.41 -10.92 20.61
CA THR A 321 1.77 -11.45 20.43
C THR A 321 1.79 -12.57 19.40
N ALA A 322 2.99 -13.00 18.98
CA ALA A 322 3.15 -14.19 18.14
C ALA A 322 2.58 -15.50 18.76
N GLY A 323 2.28 -15.51 20.06
CA GLY A 323 1.62 -16.62 20.75
C GLY A 323 0.09 -16.55 20.78
N ASP A 324 -0.53 -15.65 20.00
CA ASP A 324 -1.97 -15.38 19.99
C ASP A 324 -2.53 -14.91 21.35
N GLU A 325 -1.68 -14.34 22.21
CA GLU A 325 -2.09 -13.72 23.47
C GLU A 325 -2.24 -12.21 23.30
N ALA A 326 -3.32 -11.62 23.81
CA ALA A 326 -3.52 -10.17 23.83
C ALA A 326 -2.32 -9.49 24.49
N ASP A 327 -1.72 -8.53 23.78
CA ASP A 327 -0.54 -7.85 24.26
C ASP A 327 -0.90 -6.83 25.36
N THR A 328 0.06 -6.51 26.23
CA THR A 328 -0.16 -5.63 27.40
C THR A 328 0.78 -4.44 27.41
N GLY A 329 0.50 -3.44 28.26
CA GLY A 329 1.34 -2.23 28.39
C GLY A 329 1.00 -1.11 27.39
N TRP A 330 -0.09 -1.25 26.64
CA TRP A 330 -0.64 -0.19 25.79
C TRP A 330 -1.34 0.88 26.61
N LEU A 331 -1.20 2.13 26.19
CA LEU A 331 -1.79 3.32 26.79
C LEU A 331 -2.60 4.09 25.75
N PHE A 332 -3.76 4.60 26.13
CA PHE A 332 -4.45 5.64 25.37
C PHE A 332 -3.61 6.92 25.35
N HIS A 333 -3.89 7.81 24.41
CA HIS A 333 -3.26 9.14 24.30
C HIS A 333 -3.30 9.96 25.61
N ASN A 334 -4.29 9.74 26.48
CA ASN A 334 -4.40 10.36 27.81
C ASN A 334 -3.59 9.65 28.92
N GLY A 335 -2.80 8.64 28.58
CA GLY A 335 -1.96 7.86 29.49
C GLY A 335 -2.69 6.75 30.28
N SER A 336 -4.00 6.57 30.10
CA SER A 336 -4.73 5.46 30.75
C SER A 336 -4.44 4.12 30.06
N SER A 337 -4.46 3.02 30.82
CA SER A 337 -4.16 1.69 30.28
C SER A 337 -5.26 1.17 29.35
N VAL A 338 -4.84 0.52 28.26
CA VAL A 338 -5.73 -0.10 27.29
C VAL A 338 -6.14 -1.50 27.75
N THR A 339 -7.41 -1.85 27.54
CA THR A 339 -7.90 -3.23 27.52
C THR A 339 -8.44 -3.50 26.13
N PHE A 340 -7.95 -4.56 25.47
CA PHE A 340 -8.39 -4.87 24.11
C PHE A 340 -9.75 -5.58 24.08
N PRO A 341 -10.62 -5.28 23.08
CA PRO A 341 -10.42 -4.29 22.01
C PRO A 341 -10.44 -2.85 22.54
N ALA A 342 -9.52 -2.02 22.02
CA ALA A 342 -9.49 -0.59 22.28
C ALA A 342 -10.47 0.10 21.33
N MET A 343 -11.33 0.99 21.84
CA MET A 343 -12.19 1.82 21.00
C MET A 343 -11.54 3.19 20.82
N LEU A 344 -11.39 3.63 19.57
CA LEU A 344 -10.77 4.90 19.21
C LEU A 344 -11.67 5.69 18.28
N ASP A 345 -11.74 6.99 18.51
CA ASP A 345 -12.34 7.93 17.55
C ASP A 345 -11.32 8.46 16.52
N ALA A 346 -11.78 9.14 15.47
CA ALA A 346 -10.92 9.60 14.39
C ALA A 346 -9.79 10.52 14.91
N GLY A 347 -8.55 10.17 14.57
CA GLY A 347 -7.33 10.84 15.03
C GLY A 347 -6.84 10.41 16.42
N GLU A 348 -7.66 9.71 17.22
CA GLU A 348 -7.20 9.14 18.48
C GLU A 348 -6.23 7.98 18.24
N TYR A 349 -5.35 7.76 19.21
CA TYR A 349 -4.35 6.71 19.13
C TYR A 349 -4.15 5.98 20.46
N ILE A 350 -3.66 4.75 20.36
CA ILE A 350 -3.02 4.02 21.46
C ILE A 350 -1.52 3.92 21.20
N SER A 351 -0.73 3.80 22.26
CA SER A 351 0.71 3.64 22.16
C SER A 351 1.26 2.60 23.14
N LYS A 352 2.32 1.90 22.74
CA LYS A 352 3.11 1.03 23.61
C LYS A 352 4.51 1.59 23.73
N ARG A 353 5.09 1.48 24.92
CA ARG A 353 6.45 1.93 25.24
C ARG A 353 7.34 0.75 25.59
N ASP A 354 8.62 1.03 25.63
CA ASP A 354 9.68 0.14 26.06
C ASP A 354 9.65 -1.20 25.32
N VAL A 355 9.41 -1.12 24.00
CA VAL A 355 9.30 -2.30 23.15
C VAL A 355 10.69 -2.80 22.78
N LEU A 356 10.90 -4.10 23.00
CA LEU A 356 12.10 -4.81 22.56
C LEU A 356 12.11 -4.93 21.04
N TYR A 357 13.25 -4.67 20.41
CA TYR A 357 13.39 -4.68 18.95
C TYR A 357 13.15 -6.05 18.30
N THR A 358 13.36 -7.13 19.04
CA THR A 358 13.06 -8.51 18.62
C THR A 358 11.58 -8.85 18.72
N THR A 359 10.76 -7.97 19.27
CA THR A 359 9.34 -8.23 19.48
C THR A 359 8.57 -7.90 18.23
N TYR A 360 7.83 -8.89 17.75
CA TYR A 360 6.80 -8.72 16.74
C TYR A 360 5.43 -8.94 17.39
N LEU A 361 4.57 -7.95 17.22
CA LEU A 361 3.18 -7.94 17.60
C LEU A 361 2.34 -7.87 16.32
N PHE A 362 1.07 -8.18 16.47
CA PHE A 362 0.11 -8.17 15.38
C PHE A 362 -1.07 -7.33 15.82
N GLY A 363 -1.45 -6.38 14.99
CA GLY A 363 -2.59 -5.52 15.19
C GLY A 363 -3.69 -5.83 14.18
N ASN A 364 -4.94 -5.77 14.60
CA ASN A 364 -6.07 -5.63 13.68
C ASN A 364 -7.02 -4.53 14.13
N ALA A 365 -7.87 -4.12 13.21
CA ALA A 365 -8.93 -3.17 13.47
C ALA A 365 -10.19 -3.42 12.63
N THR A 366 -11.33 -2.91 13.09
CA THR A 366 -12.58 -2.92 12.33
C THR A 366 -12.64 -1.83 11.26
N LYS A 367 -11.75 -0.84 11.35
CA LYS A 367 -11.62 0.30 10.45
C LYS A 367 -10.13 0.67 10.28
N PRO A 368 -9.74 1.43 9.24
CA PRO A 368 -8.36 1.72 8.94
C PRO A 368 -7.68 2.43 10.09
N ILE A 369 -6.53 1.89 10.43
CA ILE A 369 -5.58 2.53 11.31
C ILE A 369 -4.30 2.80 10.52
N SER A 370 -3.52 3.77 10.99
CA SER A 370 -2.10 3.87 10.64
C SER A 370 -1.30 3.50 11.89
N ALA A 371 -0.17 2.81 11.69
CA ALA A 371 0.77 2.60 12.80
C ALA A 371 1.96 3.54 12.72
N ARG A 372 2.72 3.65 13.81
CA ARG A 372 3.98 4.40 13.87
C ARG A 372 4.95 3.70 14.80
N PHE A 373 6.23 3.98 14.62
CA PHE A 373 7.35 3.31 15.26
C PHE A 373 8.47 4.32 15.56
N GLY A 374 9.22 4.15 16.65
CA GLY A 374 10.36 5.01 17.01
C GLY A 374 11.07 4.57 18.30
N ASP A 375 12.18 5.21 18.68
CA ASP A 375 13.01 4.84 19.85
C ASP A 375 12.79 5.73 21.11
N SER A 376 13.69 5.69 22.11
CA SER A 376 13.58 6.53 23.31
C SER A 376 14.21 7.91 23.18
N ASP A 377 15.12 8.15 22.23
CA ASP A 377 15.62 9.49 21.88
C ASP A 377 14.58 10.26 21.05
N ALA A 378 13.63 9.57 20.42
CA ALA A 378 12.26 10.03 20.18
C ALA A 378 11.46 10.23 21.51
N SER A 379 12.14 10.62 22.60
CA SER A 379 11.56 11.01 23.89
C SER A 379 10.75 12.26 23.68
N TYR A 380 9.48 12.01 23.38
CA TYR A 380 8.50 13.02 23.02
C TYR A 380 8.96 13.70 21.73
N ALA A 381 8.96 12.83 20.71
CA ALA A 381 8.62 13.18 19.35
C ALA A 381 9.71 13.99 18.60
N ARG A 382 10.94 13.88 19.09
CA ARG A 382 12.09 14.68 18.68
C ARG A 382 12.67 14.39 17.31
N ASP A 383 12.17 13.40 16.58
CA ASP A 383 12.86 13.05 15.34
C ASP A 383 11.92 12.62 14.24
N ILE A 384 12.11 13.33 13.13
CA ILE A 384 11.05 13.69 12.21
C ILE A 384 11.63 13.93 10.82
N TRP A 385 11.65 12.88 10.01
CA TRP A 385 11.38 12.96 8.58
C TRP A 385 10.41 11.81 8.24
N GLY A 386 9.35 12.08 7.47
CA GLY A 386 8.35 11.06 7.15
C GLY A 386 7.04 11.62 6.64
N PHE A 387 6.41 10.88 5.72
CA PHE A 387 5.15 11.28 5.10
C PHE A 387 3.97 10.67 5.85
N TYR A 388 3.01 11.52 6.22
CA TYR A 388 1.79 11.07 6.88
C TYR A 388 0.83 10.53 5.82
N PRO A 389 0.21 9.36 6.04
CA PRO A 389 -0.88 8.94 5.19
C PRO A 389 -2.10 9.84 5.39
N SER A 390 -2.82 10.14 4.32
CA SER A 390 -4.16 10.70 4.38
C SER A 390 -5.15 9.67 4.91
N VAL A 391 -6.34 10.13 5.27
CA VAL A 391 -7.42 9.27 5.80
C VAL A 391 -7.85 8.16 4.84
N ASP A 392 -7.62 8.35 3.53
CA ASP A 392 -7.88 7.36 2.48
C ASP A 392 -6.71 6.36 2.27
N GLY A 393 -5.64 6.43 3.07
CA GLY A 393 -4.49 5.54 3.01
C GLY A 393 -3.42 5.92 1.99
N LYS A 394 -3.66 6.96 1.19
CA LYS A 394 -2.66 7.53 0.27
C LYS A 394 -1.64 8.36 1.03
N LEU A 395 -0.54 8.73 0.40
CA LEU A 395 0.45 9.66 0.96
C LEU A 395 0.19 11.13 0.60
N ALA A 396 -0.69 11.37 -0.37
CA ALA A 396 -1.20 12.69 -0.66
C ALA A 396 -2.71 12.67 -0.82
N GLY A 397 -3.37 13.68 -0.28
CA GLY A 397 -4.80 13.72 -0.18
C GLY A 397 -5.30 15.06 0.33
N GLU A 398 -6.55 15.07 0.76
CA GLU A 398 -7.25 16.27 1.20
C GLU A 398 -7.32 16.36 2.72
N GLU A 399 -7.21 15.23 3.42
CA GLU A 399 -7.44 15.15 4.86
C GLU A 399 -6.44 14.21 5.54
N PHE A 400 -5.90 14.65 6.67
CA PHE A 400 -4.87 13.93 7.43
C PHE A 400 -5.12 14.05 8.93
N TYR A 401 -4.90 12.94 9.64
CA TYR A 401 -4.64 12.94 11.07
C TYR A 401 -3.15 12.69 11.33
N THR A 402 -2.54 13.56 12.12
CA THR A 402 -1.14 13.40 12.52
C THR A 402 -0.93 13.79 13.97
N ILE A 403 0.15 13.31 14.60
CA ILE A 403 0.55 13.73 15.94
C ILE A 403 1.59 14.85 15.77
N ASP A 404 1.31 16.03 16.31
CA ASP A 404 2.31 17.07 16.53
C ASP A 404 3.18 16.67 17.71
N MET A 405 4.46 16.97 17.53
CA MET A 405 5.55 16.36 18.25
C MET A 405 6.19 17.34 19.24
N GLY A 406 5.73 18.60 19.27
CA GLY A 406 5.86 19.49 20.42
C GLY A 406 7.28 19.95 20.81
N ASN A 407 8.34 19.46 20.16
CA ASN A 407 9.68 20.05 20.30
C ASN A 407 9.71 21.44 19.63
N SER A 408 10.60 22.31 20.11
CA SER A 408 10.80 23.62 19.51
C SER A 408 11.40 23.60 18.10
N ASN A 409 12.06 22.50 17.72
CA ASN A 409 12.73 22.35 16.43
C ASN A 409 11.87 21.58 15.40
N ASP A 410 10.74 21.04 15.83
CA ASP A 410 9.88 20.19 15.02
C ASP A 410 8.82 21.04 14.31
N VAL A 411 8.59 20.77 13.03
CA VAL A 411 7.40 21.32 12.35
C VAL A 411 6.76 20.31 11.43
N THR A 412 5.43 20.30 11.40
CA THR A 412 4.66 19.67 10.32
C THR A 412 4.64 20.59 9.13
N ARG A 413 5.14 20.14 7.97
CA ARG A 413 5.08 20.85 6.70
C ARG A 413 3.95 20.28 5.85
N ILE A 414 3.10 21.18 5.36
CA ILE A 414 2.04 20.88 4.40
C ILE A 414 2.48 21.45 3.07
N THR A 415 2.71 20.59 2.08
CA THR A 415 3.12 20.97 0.73
C THR A 415 1.94 20.81 -0.22
N ASN A 416 1.66 21.83 -1.03
CA ASN A 416 0.68 21.75 -2.10
C ASN A 416 1.33 21.16 -3.36
N LEU A 417 0.92 19.94 -3.71
CA LEU A 417 1.39 19.22 -4.89
C LEU A 417 0.60 19.58 -6.16
N GLY A 418 -0.53 20.27 -6.04
CA GLY A 418 -1.34 20.72 -7.18
C GLY A 418 -0.78 21.95 -7.89
N ASP A 419 -1.48 22.36 -8.95
CA ASP A 419 -1.10 23.51 -9.79
C ASP A 419 -1.87 24.79 -9.48
N ASN A 420 -2.85 24.71 -8.57
CA ASN A 420 -3.64 25.85 -8.10
C ASN A 420 -3.35 26.14 -6.62
N THR A 421 -3.65 27.37 -6.19
CA THR A 421 -3.64 27.69 -4.75
C THR A 421 -4.81 26.98 -4.08
N VAL A 422 -4.55 26.36 -2.93
CA VAL A 422 -5.56 25.64 -2.14
C VAL A 422 -5.69 26.26 -0.76
N GLU A 423 -6.92 26.34 -0.24
CA GLU A 423 -7.16 26.70 1.16
C GLU A 423 -7.03 25.45 2.05
N VAL A 424 -6.30 25.58 3.16
CA VAL A 424 -6.06 24.51 4.12
C VAL A 424 -6.40 25.01 5.52
N SER A 425 -7.22 24.24 6.23
CA SER A 425 -7.53 24.44 7.64
C SER A 425 -6.76 23.42 8.50
N VAL A 426 -6.20 23.90 9.60
CA VAL A 426 -5.47 23.07 10.56
C VAL A 426 -6.17 23.18 11.91
N TYR A 427 -6.62 22.04 12.43
CA TYR A 427 -7.20 21.90 13.75
C TYR A 427 -6.21 21.17 14.66
N ARG A 428 -6.32 21.41 15.98
CA ARG A 428 -5.52 20.76 17.01
C ARG A 428 -6.40 20.28 18.15
N ASN A 429 -6.18 19.05 18.61
CA ASN A 429 -6.75 18.51 19.83
C ASN A 429 -5.66 18.41 20.91
N SER A 430 -5.85 19.16 22.00
CA SER A 430 -4.98 19.19 23.19
C SER A 430 -5.74 18.74 24.45
N GLY A 431 -6.60 17.73 24.32
CA GLY A 431 -7.34 17.14 25.45
C GLY A 431 -8.76 17.64 25.69
N SER A 432 -9.24 18.55 24.85
CA SER A 432 -10.60 19.10 24.96
C SER A 432 -11.35 19.11 23.63
N GLY A 433 -10.96 18.24 22.70
CA GLY A 433 -11.48 18.18 21.33
C GLY A 433 -10.74 19.11 20.37
N PHE A 434 -11.08 19.00 19.08
CA PHE A 434 -10.45 19.77 18.01
C PHE A 434 -10.83 21.26 18.05
N SER A 435 -9.82 22.11 17.96
CA SER A 435 -9.96 23.56 17.84
C SER A 435 -9.20 24.07 16.63
N LEU A 436 -9.79 25.01 15.87
CA LEU A 436 -9.15 25.59 14.70
C LEU A 436 -7.92 26.41 15.11
N VAL A 437 -6.75 26.03 14.59
CA VAL A 437 -5.49 26.74 14.78
C VAL A 437 -5.35 27.85 13.73
N THR A 438 -5.54 27.50 12.45
CA THR A 438 -5.40 28.44 11.34
C THR A 438 -6.16 27.96 10.11
N THR A 439 -6.49 28.91 9.24
CA THR A 439 -6.85 28.66 7.83
C THR A 439 -5.87 29.47 6.97
N THR A 440 -5.26 28.85 5.98
CA THR A 440 -4.20 29.46 5.16
C THR A 440 -4.32 29.05 3.71
N ASN A 441 -3.89 29.93 2.81
CA ASN A 441 -3.79 29.63 1.38
C ASN A 441 -2.37 29.19 1.04
N ILE A 442 -2.22 27.99 0.50
CA ILE A 442 -0.94 27.43 0.06
C ILE A 442 -0.89 27.50 -1.47
N ALA A 443 -0.05 28.38 -2.00
CA ALA A 443 0.18 28.49 -3.44
C ALA A 443 0.72 27.17 -4.01
N ALA A 444 0.48 26.93 -5.31
CA ALA A 444 1.06 25.79 -6.02
C ALA A 444 2.59 25.75 -5.87
N ASN A 445 3.15 24.55 -5.68
CA ASN A 445 4.58 24.32 -5.47
C ASN A 445 5.16 25.06 -4.24
N SER A 446 4.31 25.39 -3.27
CA SER A 446 4.68 26.02 -2.01
C SER A 446 4.32 25.11 -0.83
N SER A 447 4.78 25.49 0.34
CA SER A 447 4.45 24.81 1.59
C SER A 447 4.09 25.79 2.69
N TYR A 448 3.41 25.26 3.71
CA TYR A 448 3.12 25.93 4.97
C TYR A 448 3.65 25.06 6.12
N SER A 449 4.37 25.66 7.05
CA SER A 449 4.75 24.97 8.28
C SER A 449 3.75 25.31 9.38
N VAL A 450 3.11 24.28 9.93
CA VAL A 450 2.24 24.39 11.09
C VAL A 450 3.08 24.86 12.28
N SER A 451 2.56 25.83 13.03
CA SER A 451 3.20 26.26 14.27
C SER A 451 3.18 25.13 15.30
N ARG A 452 4.31 24.89 15.98
CA ARG A 452 4.42 23.89 17.06
C ARG A 452 3.26 23.91 18.04
N GLY A 453 2.93 22.77 18.60
CA GLY A 453 2.00 22.68 19.71
C GLY A 453 2.66 22.55 21.07
N SER A 454 2.00 21.79 21.95
CA SER A 454 2.32 21.63 23.36
C SER A 454 2.73 20.22 23.76
N ALA A 455 2.75 19.27 22.82
CA ALA A 455 3.18 17.89 23.09
C ALA A 455 4.51 17.85 23.86
N SER A 456 4.55 17.04 24.92
CA SER A 456 5.73 16.92 25.77
C SER A 456 5.73 15.62 26.57
N SER A 457 6.78 15.45 27.38
CA SER A 457 6.91 14.31 28.28
C SER A 457 5.77 14.06 29.25
N GLY A 458 5.07 15.11 29.63
CA GLY A 458 3.93 15.05 30.55
C GLY A 458 2.60 15.39 29.90
N ASP A 459 2.58 15.68 28.60
CA ASP A 459 1.40 16.18 27.89
C ASP A 459 1.35 15.53 26.50
N GLN A 460 0.66 14.40 26.41
CA GLN A 460 0.70 13.48 25.26
C GLN A 460 -0.33 13.84 24.18
N GLU A 461 -1.08 14.92 24.37
CA GLU A 461 -2.22 15.30 23.53
C GLU A 461 -1.85 16.47 22.63
N ASP A 462 -1.48 16.15 21.40
CA ASP A 462 -1.29 17.15 20.35
C ASP A 462 -1.55 16.53 18.97
N ILE A 463 -2.82 16.27 18.68
CA ILE A 463 -3.22 15.68 17.39
C ILE A 463 -3.59 16.81 16.44
N LEU A 464 -2.99 16.83 15.25
CA LEU A 464 -3.39 17.70 14.15
C LEU A 464 -4.41 17.00 13.27
N HIS A 465 -5.41 17.78 12.86
CA HIS A 465 -6.34 17.43 11.80
C HIS A 465 -6.21 18.49 10.70
N ILE A 466 -5.72 18.06 9.55
CA ILE A 466 -5.41 18.95 8.42
C ILE A 466 -6.42 18.67 7.33
N VAL A 467 -7.12 19.70 6.86
CA VAL A 467 -8.21 19.59 5.88
C VAL A 467 -8.02 20.62 4.78
N GLY A 468 -7.80 20.15 3.55
CA GLY A 468 -7.82 20.93 2.33
C GLY A 468 -9.21 21.02 1.70
N GLU A 469 -9.36 21.87 0.70
CA GLU A 469 -10.56 21.88 -0.15
C GLU A 469 -10.69 20.59 -1.00
N SER A 470 -11.90 20.33 -1.48
CA SER A 470 -12.14 19.15 -2.32
C SER A 470 -11.30 19.19 -3.61
N GLY A 471 -10.63 18.07 -3.90
CA GLY A 471 -9.66 17.93 -4.98
C GLY A 471 -8.22 18.32 -4.61
N ALA A 472 -7.96 18.81 -3.40
CA ALA A 472 -6.61 19.18 -2.98
C ALA A 472 -5.64 17.99 -3.01
N LYS A 473 -4.40 18.28 -3.41
CA LYS A 473 -3.29 17.32 -3.43
C LYS A 473 -2.25 17.78 -2.44
N LEU A 474 -2.49 17.52 -1.15
CA LEU A 474 -1.59 17.91 -0.08
C LEU A 474 -0.68 16.73 0.24
N MET A 475 0.60 17.03 0.43
CA MET A 475 1.56 16.13 1.07
C MET A 475 1.87 16.70 2.44
N VAL A 476 1.66 15.92 3.47
CA VAL A 476 2.04 16.30 4.83
C VAL A 476 3.28 15.51 5.18
N GLU A 477 4.28 16.20 5.70
CA GLU A 477 5.51 15.58 6.17
C GLU A 477 5.97 16.26 7.45
N GLY A 478 6.59 15.49 8.33
CA GLY A 478 7.24 16.03 9.48
C GLY A 478 8.66 16.45 9.10
N ILE A 479 9.18 17.56 9.65
CA ILE A 479 10.58 17.93 9.48
C ILE A 479 11.22 18.42 10.79
N TYR A 480 12.49 18.06 10.97
CA TYR A 480 13.37 18.58 12.02
C TYR A 480 14.19 19.81 11.57
N ARG A 481 14.13 20.94 12.30
CA ARG A 481 14.82 22.21 11.96
C ARG A 481 16.09 22.46 12.80
N GLU A 482 17.12 21.63 12.69
CA GLU A 482 18.47 21.99 13.15
C GLU A 482 19.49 22.16 12.01
N SER A 483 20.60 22.86 12.30
CA SER A 483 21.66 23.24 11.38
C SER A 483 22.46 22.08 10.75
N SER A 484 22.09 20.82 11.02
CA SER A 484 22.60 19.62 10.35
C SER A 484 21.59 18.48 10.54
N PRO A 485 20.57 18.36 9.69
CA PRO A 485 19.50 17.37 9.82
C PRO A 485 20.01 15.93 9.72
N GLY A 486 19.49 15.09 10.63
CA GLY A 486 19.82 13.70 10.93
C GLY A 486 19.34 12.65 9.93
N ASP A 487 18.17 12.90 9.36
CA ASP A 487 17.27 11.81 8.99
C ASP A 487 16.78 11.93 7.55
N ALA A 488 16.78 10.81 6.81
CA ALA A 488 16.08 10.63 5.55
C ALA A 488 16.25 9.21 4.98
N GLY A 489 15.13 8.53 4.78
CA GLY A 489 15.00 7.28 4.03
C GLY A 489 13.58 7.03 3.50
N ASP A 490 12.80 8.08 3.27
CA ASP A 490 11.36 7.98 3.05
C ASP A 490 10.92 7.86 1.59
N TRP A 491 9.84 7.11 1.39
CA TRP A 491 9.10 7.06 0.12
C TRP A 491 8.27 8.31 -0.11
N ILE A 492 8.45 8.91 -1.28
CA ILE A 492 7.75 10.12 -1.70
C ILE A 492 6.45 9.77 -2.41
N PRO A 493 5.34 10.48 -2.15
CA PRO A 493 4.13 10.34 -2.95
C PRO A 493 4.33 10.81 -4.40
N ALA A 494 3.70 10.10 -5.32
CA ALA A 494 3.25 10.70 -6.57
C ALA A 494 2.25 11.83 -6.29
N THR A 495 2.14 12.79 -7.21
CA THR A 495 1.23 13.93 -7.07
C THR A 495 -0.25 13.53 -6.91
N THR A 496 -0.60 12.30 -7.28
CA THR A 496 -1.92 11.69 -7.09
C THR A 496 -2.16 11.12 -5.69
N GLY A 497 -1.09 10.92 -4.91
CA GLY A 497 -1.08 10.31 -3.57
C GLY A 497 -0.56 8.88 -3.51
N GLU A 498 -0.38 8.23 -4.67
CA GLU A 498 0.15 6.87 -4.74
C GLU A 498 1.65 6.80 -4.44
N ARG A 499 2.19 5.61 -4.11
CA ARG A 499 3.63 5.41 -3.86
C ARG A 499 4.45 5.36 -5.15
N PHE A 500 3.82 4.91 -6.24
CA PHE A 500 4.40 4.86 -7.58
C PHE A 500 3.61 5.76 -8.54
N GLY A 501 4.30 6.37 -9.49
CA GLY A 501 3.65 7.19 -10.51
C GLY A 501 4.64 7.90 -11.42
N SER A 502 4.14 8.73 -12.33
CA SER A 502 4.96 9.41 -13.35
C SER A 502 5.31 10.86 -13.01
N SER A 503 4.66 11.47 -12.01
CA SER A 503 4.91 12.86 -11.60
C SER A 503 5.00 12.96 -10.08
N LEU A 504 6.14 13.45 -9.59
CA LEU A 504 6.43 13.62 -8.16
C LEU A 504 7.02 15.00 -7.89
N LYS A 505 6.77 15.54 -6.70
CA LYS A 505 7.39 16.79 -6.22
C LYS A 505 8.02 16.54 -4.86
N VAL A 506 9.31 16.82 -4.74
CA VAL A 506 10.11 16.44 -3.57
C VAL A 506 11.02 17.57 -3.12
N TRP A 507 11.12 17.80 -1.82
CA TRP A 507 12.07 18.75 -1.25
C TRP A 507 13.47 18.12 -1.15
N GLY A 508 14.47 18.78 -1.72
CA GLY A 508 15.87 18.31 -1.73
C GLY A 508 16.89 19.38 -1.38
N TYR A 509 18.05 18.94 -0.90
CA TYR A 509 19.24 19.76 -0.67
C TYR A 509 20.51 18.88 -0.71
N ASN A 510 21.70 19.47 -0.66
CA ASN A 510 22.95 18.87 -1.12
C ASN A 510 23.46 17.65 -0.32
N SER A 511 22.86 17.36 0.82
CA SER A 511 23.10 16.14 1.59
C SER A 511 22.16 14.99 1.20
N PHE A 512 21.17 15.22 0.34
CA PHE A 512 20.22 14.20 -0.09
C PHE A 512 20.66 13.46 -1.35
N LYS A 513 20.06 12.29 -1.53
CA LYS A 513 20.04 11.54 -2.77
C LYS A 513 18.63 11.02 -3.01
N PHE A 514 18.14 11.18 -4.22
CA PHE A 514 16.91 10.56 -4.67
C PHE A 514 17.28 9.22 -5.29
N MET A 515 16.86 8.13 -4.67
CA MET A 515 16.82 6.81 -5.29
C MET A 515 15.54 6.72 -6.09
N ILE A 516 15.63 6.32 -7.36
CA ILE A 516 14.49 6.22 -8.26
C ILE A 516 14.43 4.78 -8.75
N VAL A 517 13.37 4.07 -8.37
CA VAL A 517 13.10 2.69 -8.81
C VAL A 517 12.16 2.75 -10.01
N ALA A 518 12.50 2.04 -11.07
CA ALA A 518 11.68 1.97 -12.28
C ALA A 518 11.27 0.50 -12.53
N PRO A 519 9.99 0.13 -12.31
CA PRO A 519 9.49 -1.21 -12.68
C PRO A 519 9.60 -1.45 -14.18
N GLU A 520 9.24 -0.46 -15.00
CA GLU A 520 9.43 -0.44 -16.45
C GLU A 520 10.64 0.42 -16.86
N ALA A 521 11.04 0.35 -18.14
CA ALA A 521 12.13 1.19 -18.65
C ALA A 521 11.70 2.66 -18.63
N ALA A 522 12.46 3.50 -17.93
CA ALA A 522 12.07 4.88 -17.64
C ALA A 522 13.12 5.88 -18.10
N GLU A 523 12.67 6.90 -18.83
CA GLU A 523 13.32 8.19 -18.90
C GLU A 523 12.76 9.07 -17.78
N VAL A 524 13.64 9.58 -16.92
CA VAL A 524 13.26 10.41 -15.77
C VAL A 524 13.88 11.78 -15.92
N GLN A 525 13.02 12.80 -16.04
CA GLN A 525 13.37 14.21 -16.13
C GLN A 525 13.26 14.86 -14.76
N ILE A 526 14.37 15.40 -14.27
CA ILE A 526 14.44 16.02 -12.94
C ILE A 526 14.72 17.50 -13.14
N THR A 527 13.86 18.35 -12.60
CA THR A 527 13.99 19.81 -12.67
C THR A 527 13.97 20.43 -11.28
N GLY A 528 14.88 21.36 -11.03
CA GLY A 528 15.04 22.01 -9.73
C GLY A 528 16.24 22.96 -9.75
N THR A 529 16.94 23.11 -8.63
CA THR A 529 18.16 23.94 -8.56
C THR A 529 19.26 23.43 -9.50
N ASN A 530 19.36 22.11 -9.64
CA ASN A 530 20.08 21.45 -10.70
C ASN A 530 19.12 20.48 -11.41
N SER A 531 19.29 20.32 -12.71
CA SER A 531 18.42 19.47 -13.53
C SER A 531 19.23 18.37 -14.20
N GLY A 532 18.57 17.28 -14.55
CA GLY A 532 19.19 16.17 -15.24
C GLY A 532 18.14 15.21 -15.82
N THR A 533 18.60 14.36 -16.73
CA THR A 533 17.82 13.25 -17.28
C THR A 533 18.51 11.95 -16.90
N LEU A 534 17.76 10.99 -16.39
CA LEU A 534 18.22 9.63 -16.14
C LEU A 534 17.53 8.67 -17.11
N GLN A 535 18.27 7.67 -17.56
CA GLN A 535 17.73 6.51 -18.27
C GLN A 535 17.90 5.33 -17.32
N ILE A 536 16.78 4.72 -16.93
CA ILE A 536 16.75 3.62 -15.98
C ILE A 536 16.18 2.40 -16.71
N PRO A 537 16.91 1.27 -16.76
CA PRO A 537 16.38 0.05 -17.39
C PRO A 537 15.17 -0.49 -16.60
N ALA A 538 14.35 -1.31 -17.26
CA ALA A 538 13.22 -1.97 -16.61
C ALA A 538 13.68 -2.78 -15.40
N GLY A 539 12.97 -2.64 -14.28
CA GLY A 539 13.32 -3.21 -12.98
C GLY A 539 14.52 -2.55 -12.28
N GLY A 540 15.15 -1.53 -12.88
CA GLY A 540 16.40 -0.95 -12.41
C GLY A 540 16.26 0.19 -11.41
N VAL A 541 17.42 0.70 -10.99
CA VAL A 541 17.53 1.83 -10.05
C VAL A 541 18.41 2.94 -10.62
N GLY A 542 17.89 4.17 -10.60
CA GLY A 542 18.61 5.40 -10.88
C GLY A 542 18.87 6.21 -9.62
N THR A 543 19.81 7.13 -9.70
CA THR A 543 20.10 8.05 -8.59
C THR A 543 20.26 9.47 -9.06
N PHE A 544 19.76 10.41 -8.27
CA PHE A 544 19.96 11.83 -8.50
C PHE A 544 20.39 12.53 -7.21
N ARG A 545 21.31 13.48 -7.33
CA ARG A 545 21.79 14.26 -6.20
C ARG A 545 21.42 15.73 -6.35
N PRO A 546 20.60 16.28 -5.46
CA PRO A 546 20.45 17.72 -5.31
C PRO A 546 21.81 18.41 -5.02
N LEU A 547 22.00 19.63 -5.52
CA LEU A 547 23.21 20.42 -5.29
C LEU A 547 22.97 21.68 -4.44
N SER A 548 21.72 21.99 -4.13
CA SER A 548 21.36 23.19 -3.36
C SER A 548 21.77 23.08 -1.90
N SER A 549 22.43 24.08 -1.32
CA SER A 549 22.68 24.13 0.12
C SER A 549 21.43 24.45 0.95
N SER A 550 20.32 24.77 0.29
CA SER A 550 19.03 25.12 0.89
C SER A 550 17.96 24.16 0.40
N SER A 551 16.96 23.86 1.23
CA SER A 551 15.81 23.06 0.81
C SER A 551 15.12 23.70 -0.38
N SER A 552 15.02 22.95 -1.49
CA SER A 552 14.47 23.39 -2.77
C SER A 552 13.52 22.32 -3.30
N LEU A 553 12.41 22.72 -3.90
CA LEU A 553 11.47 21.77 -4.50
C LEU A 553 11.99 21.31 -5.86
N TYR A 554 12.07 19.99 -6.04
CA TYR A 554 12.39 19.33 -7.30
C TYR A 554 11.11 18.71 -7.87
N HIS A 555 10.96 18.79 -9.18
CA HIS A 555 9.93 18.11 -9.95
C HIS A 555 10.57 16.96 -10.68
N ILE A 556 9.99 15.77 -10.54
CA ILE A 556 10.43 14.54 -11.17
C ILE A 556 9.30 14.06 -12.07
N GLU A 557 9.56 14.05 -13.37
CA GLU A 557 8.61 13.62 -14.39
C GLU A 557 9.19 12.41 -15.12
N SER A 558 8.38 11.39 -15.38
CA SER A 558 8.80 10.18 -16.07
C SER A 558 7.78 9.75 -17.12
N ASN A 559 8.26 9.08 -18.17
CA ASN A 559 7.43 8.43 -19.16
C ASN A 559 6.88 7.07 -18.70
N ALA A 560 7.30 6.58 -17.53
CA ALA A 560 6.83 5.34 -16.92
C ALA A 560 6.49 5.59 -15.44
N SER A 561 5.87 4.61 -14.77
CA SER A 561 5.71 4.67 -13.33
C SER A 561 7.06 4.47 -12.64
N ILE A 562 7.35 5.31 -11.65
CA ILE A 562 8.56 5.22 -10.84
C ILE A 562 8.19 5.37 -9.37
N GLY A 563 9.05 4.81 -8.52
CA GLY A 563 9.02 5.04 -7.08
C GLY A 563 10.25 5.85 -6.66
N VAL A 564 10.09 6.78 -5.72
CA VAL A 564 11.20 7.63 -5.25
C VAL A 564 11.38 7.50 -3.75
N VAL A 565 12.61 7.22 -3.35
CA VAL A 565 13.06 7.25 -1.94
C VAL A 565 14.05 8.38 -1.77
N VAL A 566 13.81 9.26 -0.80
CA VAL A 566 14.77 10.30 -0.41
C VAL A 566 15.66 9.77 0.68
N VAL A 567 16.96 9.75 0.42
CA VAL A 567 17.96 9.24 1.34
C VAL A 567 18.90 10.37 1.79
N GLY A 568 19.17 10.45 3.08
CA GLY A 568 19.88 11.54 3.75
C GLY A 568 21.40 11.43 3.86
N LYS A 569 22.03 12.55 4.25
CA LYS A 569 23.46 12.72 4.57
C LYS A 569 24.45 11.97 3.66
N PHE A 570 24.52 12.25 2.36
CA PHE A 570 25.57 11.75 1.45
C PHE A 570 26.76 12.71 1.22
N GLU A 571 27.96 12.17 1.03
CA GLU A 571 29.17 12.90 0.59
C GLU A 571 29.13 13.21 -0.90
N THR A 572 29.58 14.41 -1.30
CA THR A 572 29.69 14.84 -2.72
C THR A 572 30.71 14.05 -3.53
N SER A 573 31.54 13.25 -2.88
CA SER A 573 32.71 12.59 -3.45
C SER A 573 32.47 11.15 -3.93
N GLY A 574 31.33 10.51 -3.60
CA GLY A 574 31.09 9.09 -3.90
C GLY A 574 29.62 8.68 -4.06
N ALA A 575 29.37 7.63 -4.86
CA ALA A 575 28.03 7.18 -5.23
C ALA A 575 27.22 6.56 -4.08
N TYR A 576 27.86 6.15 -2.98
CA TYR A 576 27.19 5.46 -1.85
C TYR A 576 27.62 5.94 -0.46
N ARG A 577 28.53 6.92 -0.37
CA ARG A 577 29.15 7.27 0.91
C ARG A 577 28.29 8.28 1.68
N PRO A 578 27.82 7.95 2.89
CA PRO A 578 27.21 8.93 3.77
C PRO A 578 28.27 9.88 4.38
N THR A 579 27.85 11.09 4.74
CA THR A 579 28.60 12.12 5.50
C THR A 579 28.42 12.02 7.02
N GLY A 580 27.58 11.10 7.53
CA GLY A 580 27.28 11.01 8.96
C GLY A 580 26.13 10.04 9.26
N ASP A 581 25.51 10.20 10.43
CA ASP A 581 24.34 9.43 10.88
C ASP A 581 23.16 9.56 9.90
N THR A 582 22.60 8.46 9.39
CA THR A 582 21.69 8.49 8.22
C THR A 582 20.38 7.81 8.56
N GLY A 583 19.26 8.50 8.34
CA GLY A 583 17.95 7.86 8.25
C GLY A 583 17.85 6.78 7.17
N TYR A 584 16.83 5.95 7.30
CA TYR A 584 16.82 4.58 6.82
C TYR A 584 15.55 4.27 6.03
N GLY A 585 15.65 3.36 5.05
CA GLY A 585 14.50 2.86 4.31
C GLY A 585 13.65 1.87 5.13
N TRP A 586 13.09 2.30 6.26
CA TRP A 586 12.12 1.47 6.96
C TRP A 586 10.82 1.45 6.16
N MET A 587 10.27 0.25 6.02
CA MET A 587 9.04 -0.01 5.26
C MET A 587 9.17 0.24 3.77
N VAL A 588 9.37 -0.86 3.07
CA VAL A 588 9.42 -0.89 1.63
C VAL A 588 8.02 -1.26 1.16
N PRO A 589 7.31 -0.42 0.37
CA PRO A 589 6.06 -0.81 -0.23
C PRO A 589 6.34 -1.87 -1.30
N THR A 590 5.41 -2.83 -1.44
CA THR A 590 5.44 -3.68 -2.63
C THR A 590 5.06 -2.83 -3.84
N TYR A 591 5.73 -3.03 -4.96
CA TYR A 591 5.19 -2.58 -6.23
C TYR A 591 3.92 -3.37 -6.53
N SER A 592 2.80 -2.69 -6.71
CA SER A 592 1.51 -3.31 -7.02
C SER A 592 0.67 -2.36 -7.86
N ASN A 593 -0.26 -2.93 -8.62
CA ASN A 593 -1.21 -2.17 -9.41
C ASN A 593 -2.05 -1.19 -8.55
N ASP A 594 -2.41 -1.58 -7.33
CA ASP A 594 -3.27 -0.79 -6.44
C ASP A 594 -2.55 0.44 -5.84
N GLY A 595 -1.21 0.44 -5.83
CA GLY A 595 -0.36 1.53 -5.33
C GLY A 595 0.34 2.34 -6.43
N ASP A 596 -0.11 2.20 -7.69
CA ASP A 596 0.45 2.86 -8.88
C ASP A 596 -0.53 3.90 -9.44
N ALA A 597 -0.10 5.16 -9.56
CA ALA A 597 -0.89 6.23 -10.15
C ALA A 597 -1.34 5.95 -11.59
N ASN A 598 -0.57 5.13 -12.32
CA ASN A 598 -0.85 4.74 -13.70
C ASN A 598 -1.27 3.26 -13.79
N ALA A 599 -1.90 2.74 -12.75
CA ALA A 599 -2.39 1.36 -12.67
C ALA A 599 -3.07 0.87 -13.97
N LEU A 600 -2.85 -0.41 -14.28
CA LEU A 600 -3.66 -1.16 -15.23
C LEU A 600 -5.14 -1.07 -14.83
N VAL A 601 -5.99 -0.82 -15.82
CA VAL A 601 -7.44 -0.98 -15.66
C VAL A 601 -7.77 -2.46 -15.85
N MET A 602 -8.38 -3.05 -14.83
CA MET A 602 -8.74 -4.47 -14.82
C MET A 602 -10.25 -4.62 -14.99
N THR A 603 -10.68 -5.44 -15.94
CA THR A 603 -12.08 -5.83 -16.09
C THR A 603 -12.21 -7.34 -15.96
N ILE A 604 -13.11 -7.77 -15.09
CA ILE A 604 -13.39 -9.18 -14.81
C ILE A 604 -14.78 -9.49 -15.33
N SER A 605 -14.93 -10.61 -16.04
CA SER A 605 -16.23 -11.08 -16.48
C SER A 605 -17.09 -11.60 -15.32
N ASP A 606 -18.39 -11.71 -15.57
CA ASP A 606 -19.24 -12.59 -14.77
C ASP A 606 -18.72 -14.04 -14.84
N GLU A 607 -19.13 -14.85 -13.87
CA GLU A 607 -18.85 -16.29 -13.86
C GLU A 607 -19.55 -16.98 -15.04
N ILE A 608 -18.77 -17.72 -15.85
CA ILE A 608 -19.22 -18.47 -17.01
C ILE A 608 -19.14 -19.96 -16.70
N HIS A 609 -20.18 -20.71 -17.07
CA HIS A 609 -20.29 -22.14 -16.75
C HIS A 609 -20.23 -23.01 -18.00
N LEU A 610 -19.51 -24.11 -17.90
CA LEU A 610 -19.66 -25.23 -18.82
C LEU A 610 -20.89 -26.05 -18.38
N PHE A 611 -21.86 -26.19 -19.28
CA PHE A 611 -22.99 -27.10 -19.08
C PHE A 611 -22.71 -28.42 -19.78
N GLU A 612 -22.85 -29.52 -19.04
CA GLU A 612 -22.91 -30.86 -19.61
C GLU A 612 -24.36 -31.35 -19.53
N PHE A 613 -24.90 -31.84 -20.65
CA PHE A 613 -26.23 -32.41 -20.73
C PHE A 613 -26.12 -33.91 -20.99
N ASP A 614 -26.61 -34.72 -20.06
CA ASP A 614 -26.93 -36.12 -20.34
C ASP A 614 -28.34 -36.22 -20.90
N ILE A 615 -28.46 -36.48 -22.20
CA ILE A 615 -29.75 -36.60 -22.88
C ILE A 615 -30.04 -38.08 -23.11
N THR A 616 -30.92 -38.64 -22.28
CA THR A 616 -31.50 -39.98 -22.52
C THR A 616 -32.83 -39.82 -23.26
N VAL A 617 -32.92 -40.41 -24.45
CA VAL A 617 -34.18 -40.47 -25.22
C VAL A 617 -34.87 -41.80 -24.88
N GLU A 618 -36.05 -41.75 -24.28
CA GLU A 618 -36.85 -42.92 -23.93
C GLU A 618 -38.11 -43.03 -24.81
N ASP A 619 -38.59 -44.23 -25.05
CA ASP A 619 -39.88 -44.47 -25.72
C ASP A 619 -41.09 -44.33 -24.76
N LEU A 620 -42.30 -44.59 -25.27
CA LEU A 620 -43.53 -44.51 -24.46
C LEU A 620 -43.58 -45.51 -23.30
N ASP A 621 -42.72 -46.53 -23.32
CA ASP A 621 -42.63 -47.57 -22.29
C ASP A 621 -41.49 -47.27 -21.28
N GLY A 622 -40.77 -46.15 -21.43
CA GLY A 622 -39.68 -45.73 -20.55
C GLY A 622 -38.35 -46.45 -20.81
N LEU A 623 -38.15 -47.02 -22.00
CA LEU A 623 -36.91 -47.70 -22.38
C LEU A 623 -36.02 -46.79 -23.26
N PRO A 624 -34.69 -46.75 -23.04
CA PRO A 624 -33.78 -45.99 -23.89
C PRO A 624 -33.84 -46.41 -25.36
N VAL A 625 -33.95 -45.43 -26.26
CA VAL A 625 -34.02 -45.65 -27.71
C VAL A 625 -32.60 -45.80 -28.29
N GLU A 626 -32.31 -46.98 -28.84
CA GLU A 626 -31.03 -47.24 -29.51
C GLU A 626 -30.94 -46.49 -30.85
N GLY A 627 -29.86 -45.73 -31.07
CA GLY A 627 -29.62 -45.01 -32.32
C GLY A 627 -30.31 -43.64 -32.47
N ALA A 628 -30.88 -43.09 -31.39
CA ALA A 628 -31.38 -41.72 -31.40
C ALA A 628 -30.23 -40.71 -31.58
N THR A 629 -30.43 -39.71 -32.44
CA THR A 629 -29.51 -38.57 -32.56
C THR A 629 -30.15 -37.36 -31.92
N VAL A 630 -29.42 -36.72 -31.00
CA VAL A 630 -29.82 -35.43 -30.44
C VAL A 630 -28.97 -34.35 -31.10
N THR A 631 -29.63 -33.32 -31.58
CA THR A 631 -29.00 -32.16 -32.19
C THR A 631 -29.41 -30.94 -31.39
N LEU A 632 -28.43 -30.30 -30.77
CA LEU A 632 -28.64 -29.03 -30.07
C LEU A 632 -28.55 -27.90 -31.09
N TYR A 633 -29.37 -26.87 -30.89
CA TYR A 633 -29.36 -25.66 -31.70
C TYR A 633 -29.19 -24.47 -30.77
N ASN A 634 -28.35 -23.52 -31.17
CA ASN A 634 -28.28 -22.25 -30.48
C ASN A 634 -29.59 -21.48 -30.72
N ALA A 635 -30.30 -21.16 -29.64
CA ALA A 635 -31.61 -20.51 -29.70
C ALA A 635 -31.56 -19.09 -30.28
N SER A 636 -30.41 -18.41 -30.26
CA SER A 636 -30.29 -17.03 -30.75
C SER A 636 -30.05 -16.92 -32.26
N ASP A 637 -29.41 -17.90 -32.89
CA ASP A 637 -29.03 -17.83 -34.30
C ASP A 637 -29.35 -19.09 -35.12
N GLY A 638 -29.85 -20.16 -34.48
CA GLY A 638 -30.28 -21.39 -35.14
C GLY A 638 -29.14 -22.24 -35.70
N ASN A 639 -27.89 -21.92 -35.36
CA ASN A 639 -26.74 -22.70 -35.77
C ASN A 639 -26.57 -23.95 -34.89
N LEU A 640 -25.94 -24.98 -35.48
CA LEU A 640 -25.58 -26.25 -34.84
C LEU A 640 -24.40 -26.08 -33.87
#